data_AF-A0A196MU08-F1
#
_entry.id   AF-A0A196MU08-F1
#
_cell.length_a   1.000
_cell.length_b   1.000
_cell.length_c   1.000
_cell.angle_alpha   90.00
_cell.angle_beta   90.00
_cell.angle_gamma   90.00
#
_symmetry.space_group_name_H-M   'P 1'
#
loop_
_entity.id
_entity.type
_entity.pdbx_description
1 polymer ?
#
loop_
_entity_poly.entity_id
_entity_poly.type
_entity_poly.pdbx_seq_one_letter_code
_entity_poly.pdbx_strand_id
1 'polypeptide(L)'
;MRRPALALVAALCLPAPAHAQTAEDRARGAAVAARAKSADSDAILKNYVSPGLAGQTISTIDSSKTFTPNLACEKTATMLELLAQPNATGDIGTLSISRDKDLDGSFDEALTMPVPASGICANGIISCTPGSWDACRFFRWDTSATGSLKLSEVELTDLAGCYCVNNSCGSNLVWGNMASVLKDLGGGVVGALTSADARIGIAQASIDGPVIRYTGAQTTACAAQPQIGATAYKANPNAIAGDAYAAAQASSVFQALSASSTGTGTSEVSRSCTITRQITQEEITADKIIDRVSGGYATYASSADNLTFVMGSPTDNSLSGGSCSIFDFNMTLRVKDVDRLQQVLLTRFGADDWAQIRVDGELVGSGPQSWTGTGLPPGKCEKKGAFTVYPGLDLTSRMTQGDHDIWLRVAVADGGEAYASIEANVDAGCKTSEQLIDTCGAFASNDKCRLQDEVVDGVTTFRSGVNTGLSPLPQTRLFGTGACSSQITRDFFLRERGYRCTVDLGQAAQPDLSRGAYIIDHSTETLLADRVRSADGSYNLTTRNFALPDRGSVNACEPICKTRKAMVNTAAAPDGVTGAKQTSPTGWDYVYHACQDSNVCPAGEGEEMVQGCGCIDDFPEAAVMMQTVRLGGADLVCTSSVR
;
A
#
# COMPACT_ATOMS: atom_id res chain seq x y z
N MET A 1 12.09 25.60 -93.78
CA MET A 1 11.04 25.92 -92.80
C MET A 1 11.69 26.12 -91.44
N ARG A 2 11.56 27.32 -90.86
CA ARG A 2 11.99 27.66 -89.49
C ARG A 2 10.91 27.24 -88.50
N ARG A 3 11.30 26.67 -87.35
CA ARG A 3 10.64 26.78 -86.03
C ARG A 3 11.54 26.12 -84.95
N PRO A 4 11.41 26.50 -83.66
CA PRO A 4 12.50 27.09 -82.90
C PRO A 4 12.96 26.25 -81.70
N ALA A 5 14.11 26.63 -81.15
CA ALA A 5 14.68 26.11 -79.92
C ALA A 5 13.79 26.42 -78.70
N LEU A 6 13.52 25.40 -77.89
CA LEU A 6 13.03 25.54 -76.53
C LEU A 6 14.21 25.26 -75.58
N ALA A 7 14.69 26.29 -74.90
CA ALA A 7 15.67 26.17 -73.83
C ALA A 7 14.92 25.85 -72.52
N LEU A 8 15.15 24.66 -71.97
CA LEU A 8 14.67 24.30 -70.63
C LEU A 8 15.79 24.61 -69.62
N VAL A 9 15.57 25.64 -68.80
CA VAL A 9 16.45 25.99 -67.67
C VAL A 9 16.16 24.99 -66.54
N ALA A 10 17.07 24.04 -66.32
CA ALA A 10 17.06 23.19 -65.13
C ALA A 10 17.75 23.96 -63.98
N ALA A 11 16.94 24.42 -63.02
CA ALA A 11 17.44 24.96 -61.76
C ALA A 11 18.04 23.82 -60.91
N LEU A 12 19.37 23.78 -60.82
CA LEU A 12 20.09 22.96 -59.84
C LEU A 12 19.84 23.53 -58.43
N CYS A 13 18.88 22.97 -57.70
CA CYS A 13 18.85 23.09 -56.24
C CYS A 13 19.97 22.22 -55.67
N LEU A 14 21.06 22.85 -55.23
CA LEU A 14 22.07 22.23 -54.37
C LEU A 14 21.40 21.83 -53.04
N PRO A 15 21.61 20.59 -52.54
CA PRO A 15 21.16 20.23 -51.19
C PRO A 15 22.00 21.02 -50.17
N ALA A 16 21.31 21.74 -49.28
CA ALA A 16 21.94 22.32 -48.09
C ALA A 16 22.56 21.19 -47.24
N PRO A 17 23.77 21.37 -46.67
CA PRO A 17 24.35 20.36 -45.79
C PRO A 17 23.49 20.25 -44.53
N ALA A 18 22.83 19.12 -44.35
CA ALA A 18 22.25 18.75 -43.07
C ALA A 18 23.40 18.56 -42.08
N HIS A 19 23.61 19.53 -41.19
CA HIS A 19 24.52 19.36 -40.06
C HIS A 19 24.04 18.16 -39.23
N ALA A 20 24.88 17.14 -39.11
CA ALA A 20 24.63 16.01 -38.23
C ALA A 20 24.54 16.52 -36.78
N GLN A 21 23.44 16.19 -36.08
CA GLN A 21 23.25 16.54 -34.68
C GLN A 21 24.45 16.08 -33.84
N THR A 22 24.89 16.94 -32.91
CA THR A 22 25.97 16.60 -31.98
C THR A 22 25.57 15.41 -31.09
N ALA A 23 26.55 14.70 -30.53
CA ALA A 23 26.26 13.62 -29.59
C ALA A 23 25.53 14.12 -28.33
N GLU A 24 25.83 15.34 -27.90
CA GLU A 24 25.20 16.00 -26.74
C GLU A 24 23.74 16.36 -27.02
N ASP A 25 23.40 16.87 -28.21
CA ASP A 25 22.02 17.16 -28.58
C ASP A 25 21.18 15.88 -28.68
N ARG A 26 21.77 14.79 -29.19
CA ARG A 26 21.12 13.47 -29.22
C ARG A 26 20.90 12.93 -27.80
N ALA A 27 21.88 13.07 -26.90
CA ALA A 27 21.74 12.66 -25.51
C ALA A 27 20.68 13.48 -24.76
N ARG A 28 20.63 14.80 -24.97
CA ARG A 28 19.62 15.68 -24.38
C ARG A 28 18.23 15.35 -24.91
N GLY A 29 18.10 15.09 -26.22
CA GLY A 29 16.86 14.63 -26.84
C GLY A 29 16.38 13.29 -26.27
N ALA A 30 17.27 12.32 -26.09
CA ALA A 30 16.93 11.03 -25.48
C ALA A 30 16.50 11.17 -24.01
N ALA A 31 17.15 12.04 -23.23
CA ALA A 31 16.80 12.30 -21.84
C ALA A 31 15.43 12.98 -21.70
N VAL A 32 15.11 13.94 -22.58
CA VAL A 32 13.80 14.59 -22.63
C VAL A 32 12.71 13.59 -23.03
N ALA A 33 12.96 12.76 -24.04
CA ALA A 33 12.04 11.71 -24.46
C ALA A 33 11.77 10.67 -23.36
N ALA A 34 12.81 10.28 -22.61
CA ALA A 34 12.67 9.38 -21.47
C ALA A 34 11.81 10.02 -20.37
N ARG A 35 12.12 11.26 -19.98
CA ARG A 35 11.35 12.00 -18.96
C ARG A 35 9.88 12.17 -19.35
N ALA A 36 9.59 12.46 -20.61
CA ALA A 36 8.20 12.61 -21.07
C ALA A 36 7.35 11.34 -20.85
N LYS A 37 7.96 10.16 -20.77
CA LYS A 37 7.25 8.90 -20.53
C LYS A 37 7.34 8.37 -19.10
N SER A 38 8.34 8.77 -18.31
CA SER A 38 8.60 8.20 -16.99
C SER A 38 8.97 9.17 -15.87
N ALA A 39 8.82 10.49 -16.05
CA ALA A 39 9.25 11.47 -15.05
C ALA A 39 8.44 11.45 -13.74
N ASP A 40 7.20 10.99 -13.78
CA ASP A 40 6.30 10.94 -12.63
C ASP A 40 5.34 9.76 -12.70
N SER A 41 4.62 9.53 -11.61
CA SER A 41 3.67 8.41 -11.47
C SER A 41 2.58 8.42 -12.54
N ASP A 42 2.08 9.60 -12.93
CA ASP A 42 1.02 9.72 -13.94
C ASP A 42 1.56 9.40 -15.35
N ALA A 43 2.76 9.87 -15.67
CA ALA A 43 3.45 9.55 -16.92
C ALA A 43 3.73 8.04 -17.02
N ILE A 44 4.16 7.40 -15.93
CA ILE A 44 4.38 5.95 -15.88
C ILE A 44 3.07 5.18 -16.01
N LEU A 45 2.02 5.59 -15.28
CA LEU A 45 0.69 4.99 -15.35
C LEU A 45 0.15 5.03 -16.78
N LYS A 46 0.20 6.20 -17.41
CA LYS A 46 -0.34 6.44 -18.74
C LYS A 46 0.43 5.74 -19.86
N ASN A 47 1.77 5.71 -19.80
CA ASN A 47 2.59 5.25 -20.92
C ASN A 47 3.05 3.79 -20.80
N TYR A 48 3.06 3.21 -19.60
CA TYR A 48 3.60 1.87 -19.37
C TYR A 48 2.66 0.97 -18.59
N VAL A 49 2.14 1.40 -17.43
CA VAL A 49 1.41 0.51 -16.51
C VAL A 49 0.00 0.22 -16.99
N SER A 50 -0.83 1.23 -17.25
CA SER A 50 -2.20 1.01 -17.71
C SER A 50 -2.23 0.35 -19.09
N PRO A 51 -1.41 0.76 -20.09
CA PRO A 51 -1.35 0.04 -21.35
C PRO A 51 -0.79 -1.38 -21.17
N GLY A 52 0.20 -1.56 -20.30
CA GLY A 52 0.82 -2.86 -20.03
C GLY A 52 -0.14 -3.88 -19.44
N LEU A 53 -0.86 -3.50 -18.38
CA LEU A 53 -1.83 -4.35 -17.69
C LEU A 53 -3.11 -4.58 -18.49
N ALA A 54 -3.41 -3.71 -19.47
CA ALA A 54 -4.58 -3.84 -20.33
C ALA A 54 -4.26 -4.54 -21.67
N GLY A 55 -3.05 -5.07 -21.86
CA GLY A 55 -2.62 -5.67 -23.12
C GLY A 55 -2.64 -4.70 -24.31
N GLN A 56 -2.51 -3.39 -24.04
CA GLN A 56 -2.49 -2.34 -25.05
C GLN A 56 -1.05 -2.02 -25.48
N THR A 57 -0.92 -1.44 -26.66
CA THR A 57 0.37 -1.14 -27.27
C THR A 57 1.19 -0.14 -26.44
N ILE A 58 2.42 -0.52 -26.09
CA ILE A 58 3.44 0.35 -25.53
C ILE A 58 4.38 0.81 -26.66
N SER A 59 4.91 2.02 -26.54
CA SER A 59 5.90 2.57 -27.48
C SER A 59 7.28 2.73 -26.82
N THR A 60 8.34 2.52 -27.59
CA THR A 60 9.73 2.78 -27.15
C THR A 60 9.90 4.26 -26.76
N ILE A 61 10.96 4.61 -26.02
CA ILE A 61 11.18 5.97 -25.51
C ILE A 61 11.12 7.04 -26.61
N ASP A 62 11.70 6.73 -27.77
CA ASP A 62 11.71 7.55 -28.98
C ASP A 62 10.43 7.42 -29.84
N SER A 63 9.47 6.61 -29.41
CA SER A 63 8.24 6.24 -30.12
C SER A 63 8.45 5.64 -31.50
N SER A 64 9.67 5.24 -31.85
CA SER A 64 10.00 4.70 -33.17
C SER A 64 9.49 3.28 -33.37
N LYS A 65 9.26 2.55 -32.28
CA LYS A 65 8.70 1.21 -32.28
C LYS A 65 7.57 1.11 -31.28
N THR A 66 6.63 0.26 -31.63
CA THR A 66 5.54 -0.15 -30.76
C THR A 66 5.61 -1.65 -30.56
N PHE A 67 5.22 -2.10 -29.38
CA PHE A 67 5.01 -3.50 -29.09
C PHE A 67 3.84 -3.63 -28.13
N THR A 68 3.06 -4.68 -28.29
CA THR A 68 2.07 -5.04 -27.29
C THR A 68 2.77 -5.93 -26.28
N PRO A 69 2.92 -5.49 -25.01
CA PRO A 69 3.48 -6.33 -23.99
C PRO A 69 2.58 -7.56 -23.85
N ASN A 70 3.17 -8.73 -24.01
CA ASN A 70 2.56 -9.96 -23.56
C ASN A 70 3.23 -10.25 -22.21
N LEU A 71 2.70 -9.67 -21.13
CA LEU A 71 3.08 -10.13 -19.80
C LEU A 71 2.68 -11.60 -19.77
N ALA A 72 3.68 -12.46 -19.70
CA ALA A 72 3.48 -13.90 -19.77
C ALA A 72 2.36 -14.28 -18.79
N CYS A 73 1.31 -14.90 -19.32
CA CYS A 73 0.18 -15.42 -18.56
C CYS A 73 -0.87 -14.42 -18.09
N GLU A 74 -1.13 -13.38 -18.88
CA GLU A 74 -2.28 -12.51 -18.66
C GLU A 74 -3.52 -12.97 -19.44
N LYS A 75 -4.63 -13.18 -18.71
CA LYS A 75 -5.98 -13.09 -19.25
C LYS A 75 -6.61 -11.81 -18.74
N THR A 76 -7.16 -11.00 -19.64
CA THR A 76 -7.88 -9.77 -19.32
C THR A 76 -9.28 -9.86 -19.88
N ALA A 77 -10.28 -9.70 -19.02
CA ALA A 77 -11.70 -9.71 -19.40
C ALA A 77 -12.50 -8.82 -18.45
N THR A 78 -13.77 -8.58 -18.79
CA THR A 78 -14.72 -8.01 -17.83
C THR A 78 -14.94 -9.03 -16.73
N MET A 79 -14.23 -8.86 -15.62
CA MET A 79 -14.22 -9.81 -14.51
C MET A 79 -15.51 -9.75 -13.71
N LEU A 80 -16.06 -8.54 -13.53
CA LEU A 80 -17.21 -8.31 -12.67
C LEU A 80 -18.13 -7.30 -13.33
N GLU A 81 -19.42 -7.61 -13.35
CA GLU A 81 -20.48 -6.66 -13.66
C GLU A 81 -21.45 -6.62 -12.48
N LEU A 82 -21.73 -5.43 -11.96
CA LEU A 82 -22.66 -5.22 -10.86
C LEU A 82 -23.76 -4.27 -11.33
N LEU A 83 -25.00 -4.73 -11.24
CA LEU A 83 -26.22 -3.96 -11.52
C LEU A 83 -26.92 -3.66 -10.20
N ALA A 84 -27.21 -2.39 -9.94
CA ALA A 84 -28.01 -1.95 -8.79
C ALA A 84 -29.22 -1.13 -9.25
N GLN A 85 -30.43 -1.58 -8.91
CA GLN A 85 -31.68 -0.88 -9.23
C GLN A 85 -32.49 -0.62 -7.96
N PRO A 86 -32.80 0.66 -7.66
CA PRO A 86 -33.66 1.00 -6.55
C PRO A 86 -35.13 0.70 -6.85
N ASN A 87 -35.89 0.41 -5.80
CA ASN A 87 -37.34 0.20 -5.86
C ASN A 87 -38.10 1.46 -5.37
N ALA A 88 -39.43 1.35 -5.27
CA ALA A 88 -40.28 2.46 -4.82
C ALA A 88 -40.05 2.89 -3.35
N THR A 89 -39.50 2.01 -2.51
CA THR A 89 -39.17 2.30 -1.10
C THR A 89 -37.78 2.95 -0.93
N GLY A 90 -37.06 3.18 -2.04
CA GLY A 90 -35.72 3.76 -2.04
C GLY A 90 -34.61 2.74 -1.76
N ASP A 91 -34.96 1.52 -1.34
CA ASP A 91 -34.00 0.43 -1.18
C ASP A 91 -33.51 -0.03 -2.56
N ILE A 92 -32.32 -0.63 -2.62
CA ILE A 92 -31.85 -1.34 -3.80
C ILE A 92 -32.59 -2.67 -3.87
N GLY A 93 -33.67 -2.70 -4.66
CA GLY A 93 -34.54 -3.86 -4.80
C GLY A 93 -33.96 -4.96 -5.69
N THR A 94 -33.12 -4.59 -6.66
CA THR A 94 -32.39 -5.55 -7.49
C THR A 94 -30.91 -5.23 -7.40
N LEU A 95 -30.13 -6.15 -6.83
CA LEU A 95 -28.69 -6.11 -6.88
C LEU A 95 -28.19 -7.46 -7.41
N SER A 96 -27.64 -7.44 -8.62
CA SER A 96 -27.13 -8.63 -9.29
C SER A 96 -25.67 -8.43 -9.68
N ILE A 97 -24.86 -9.44 -9.42
CA ILE A 97 -23.44 -9.45 -9.66
C ILE A 97 -23.13 -10.63 -10.58
N SER A 98 -22.63 -10.35 -11.77
CA SER A 98 -22.10 -11.36 -12.70
C SER A 98 -20.58 -11.34 -12.66
N ARG A 99 -19.96 -12.51 -12.63
CA ARG A 99 -18.51 -12.66 -12.53
C ARG A 99 -18.01 -13.69 -13.53
N ASP A 100 -16.94 -13.30 -14.22
CA ASP A 100 -16.11 -14.16 -15.03
C ASP A 100 -14.93 -14.59 -14.14
N LYS A 101 -14.92 -15.87 -13.75
CA LYS A 101 -14.01 -16.37 -12.73
C LYS A 101 -12.63 -16.70 -13.31
N ASP A 102 -12.58 -17.09 -14.58
CA ASP A 102 -11.36 -17.54 -15.25
C ASP A 102 -10.87 -16.60 -16.36
N LEU A 103 -11.53 -15.44 -16.48
CA LEU A 103 -11.26 -14.33 -17.38
C LEU A 103 -11.25 -14.75 -18.86
N ASP A 104 -12.13 -15.67 -19.25
CA ASP A 104 -12.27 -16.11 -20.64
C ASP A 104 -13.14 -15.19 -21.52
N GLY A 105 -13.79 -14.21 -20.92
CA GLY A 105 -14.70 -13.27 -21.59
C GLY A 105 -16.19 -13.60 -21.41
N SER A 106 -16.52 -14.68 -20.69
CA SER A 106 -17.89 -15.12 -20.39
C SER A 106 -18.15 -15.09 -18.88
N PHE A 107 -19.36 -14.70 -18.48
CA PHE A 107 -19.74 -14.76 -17.06
C PHE A 107 -20.17 -16.19 -16.67
N ASP A 108 -19.46 -16.81 -15.74
CA ASP A 108 -19.75 -18.18 -15.25
C ASP A 108 -20.42 -18.21 -13.88
N GLU A 109 -20.39 -17.08 -13.17
CA GLU A 109 -20.94 -16.94 -11.82
C GLU A 109 -21.91 -15.76 -11.79
N ALA A 110 -23.09 -15.97 -11.23
CA ALA A 110 -24.06 -14.90 -11.02
C ALA A 110 -24.64 -15.00 -9.60
N LEU A 111 -24.63 -13.87 -8.90
CA LEU A 111 -25.21 -13.73 -7.56
C LEU A 111 -26.26 -12.62 -7.60
N THR A 112 -27.52 -13.00 -7.42
CA THR A 112 -28.60 -12.04 -7.16
C THR A 112 -28.86 -12.02 -5.66
N MET A 113 -28.86 -10.83 -5.08
CA MET A 113 -29.10 -10.64 -3.67
C MET A 113 -30.52 -11.11 -3.30
N PRO A 114 -30.68 -11.96 -2.29
CA PRO A 114 -32.00 -12.45 -1.87
C PRO A 114 -32.79 -11.41 -1.06
N VAL A 115 -32.15 -10.30 -0.69
CA VAL A 115 -32.71 -9.26 0.18
C VAL A 115 -32.45 -7.88 -0.42
N PRO A 116 -33.38 -6.91 -0.23
CA PRO A 116 -33.16 -5.54 -0.66
C PRO A 116 -32.10 -4.86 0.20
N ALA A 117 -31.24 -4.03 -0.39
CA ALA A 117 -30.27 -3.25 0.40
C ALA A 117 -30.86 -1.89 0.79
N SER A 118 -31.06 -1.72 2.09
CA SER A 118 -31.49 -0.46 2.74
C SER A 118 -30.32 0.46 3.02
N GLY A 119 -29.13 -0.10 3.26
CA GLY A 119 -27.87 0.61 3.47
C GLY A 119 -26.70 -0.04 2.76
N ILE A 120 -25.66 0.75 2.51
CA ILE A 120 -24.42 0.34 1.84
C ILE A 120 -23.26 0.55 2.80
N CYS A 121 -22.32 -0.39 2.83
CA CYS A 121 -21.09 -0.30 3.60
C CYS A 121 -19.89 -0.53 2.67
N ALA A 122 -18.71 -0.09 3.07
CA ALA A 122 -17.48 -0.26 2.31
C ALA A 122 -17.14 -1.74 2.04
N ASN A 123 -17.61 -2.65 2.89
CA ASN A 123 -17.38 -4.09 2.81
C ASN A 123 -18.67 -4.93 2.78
N GLY A 124 -19.85 -4.32 2.60
CA GLY A 124 -21.12 -5.05 2.71
C GLY A 124 -22.37 -4.22 2.48
N ILE A 125 -23.51 -4.77 2.89
CA ILE A 125 -24.83 -4.12 2.81
C ILE A 125 -25.63 -4.32 4.10
N ILE A 126 -26.61 -3.44 4.32
CA ILE A 126 -27.60 -3.55 5.39
C ILE A 126 -28.97 -3.75 4.74
N SER A 127 -29.74 -4.73 5.20
CA SER A 127 -31.11 -4.98 4.75
C SER A 127 -32.08 -4.80 5.91
N CYS A 128 -33.00 -3.85 5.82
CA CYS A 128 -34.01 -3.60 6.83
C CYS A 128 -35.41 -3.88 6.26
N THR A 129 -36.44 -3.66 7.08
CA THR A 129 -37.82 -3.67 6.57
C THR A 129 -37.94 -2.60 5.47
N PRO A 130 -38.43 -2.91 4.25
CA PRO A 130 -38.37 -2.00 3.10
C PRO A 130 -38.94 -0.60 3.40
N GLY A 131 -38.17 0.43 3.06
CA GLY A 131 -38.51 1.85 3.28
C GLY A 131 -38.34 2.34 4.71
N SER A 132 -37.81 1.52 5.63
CA SER A 132 -37.58 1.86 7.04
C SER A 132 -36.13 1.59 7.46
N TRP A 133 -35.79 1.92 8.70
CA TRP A 133 -34.51 1.54 9.32
C TRP A 133 -34.71 0.57 10.50
N ASP A 134 -35.76 -0.26 10.41
CA ASP A 134 -36.19 -1.18 11.46
C ASP A 134 -35.93 -2.65 11.07
N ALA A 135 -35.64 -3.49 12.08
CA ALA A 135 -35.39 -4.92 11.95
C ALA A 135 -34.30 -5.26 10.92
N CYS A 136 -33.16 -4.56 11.03
CA CYS A 136 -32.05 -4.68 10.09
C CYS A 136 -31.22 -5.96 10.29
N ARG A 137 -30.77 -6.52 9.18
CA ARG A 137 -29.81 -7.62 9.06
C ARG A 137 -28.58 -7.11 8.32
N PHE A 138 -27.40 -7.53 8.75
CA PHE A 138 -26.13 -7.01 8.25
C PHE A 138 -25.38 -8.09 7.48
N PHE A 139 -24.80 -7.70 6.35
CA PHE A 139 -24.20 -8.66 5.46
C PHE A 139 -22.87 -8.18 4.90
N ARG A 140 -21.84 -9.03 4.95
CA ARG A 140 -20.50 -8.75 4.44
C ARG A 140 -20.22 -9.54 3.17
N TRP A 141 -19.54 -8.90 2.21
CA TRP A 141 -19.00 -9.58 1.04
C TRP A 141 -17.90 -10.56 1.46
N ASP A 142 -17.97 -11.80 0.97
CA ASP A 142 -17.02 -12.85 1.33
C ASP A 142 -16.85 -13.84 0.16
N THR A 143 -15.90 -14.75 0.27
CA THR A 143 -15.68 -15.82 -0.71
C THR A 143 -15.78 -17.20 -0.08
N SER A 144 -16.29 -18.18 -0.80
CA SER A 144 -16.25 -19.58 -0.38
C SER A 144 -14.81 -20.12 -0.41
N ALA A 145 -14.58 -21.29 0.20
CA ALA A 145 -13.31 -22.02 0.07
C ALA A 145 -12.95 -22.35 -1.41
N THR A 146 -13.94 -22.37 -2.30
CA THR A 146 -13.75 -22.57 -3.75
C THR A 146 -13.53 -21.26 -4.51
N GLY A 147 -13.49 -20.11 -3.81
CA GLY A 147 -13.28 -18.77 -4.37
C GLY A 147 -14.49 -18.18 -5.08
N SER A 148 -15.70 -18.68 -4.80
CA SER A 148 -16.97 -18.13 -5.31
C SER A 148 -17.46 -17.00 -4.41
N LEU A 149 -18.07 -15.97 -5.00
CA LEU A 149 -18.59 -14.82 -4.26
C LEU A 149 -19.81 -15.25 -3.44
N LYS A 150 -19.85 -14.85 -2.17
CA LYS A 150 -21.01 -15.03 -1.30
C LYS A 150 -21.25 -13.79 -0.46
N LEU A 151 -22.45 -13.74 0.09
CA LEU A 151 -22.85 -12.75 1.06
C LEU A 151 -23.07 -13.47 2.40
N SER A 152 -22.29 -13.13 3.42
CA SER A 152 -22.39 -13.75 4.74
C SER A 152 -23.07 -12.79 5.71
N GLU A 153 -24.04 -13.28 6.47
CA GLU A 153 -24.65 -12.51 7.56
C GLU A 153 -23.63 -12.33 8.68
N VAL A 154 -23.52 -11.10 9.18
CA VAL A 154 -22.55 -10.66 10.19
C VAL A 154 -23.23 -9.70 11.16
N GLU A 155 -22.49 -9.25 12.18
CA GLU A 155 -22.94 -8.15 13.03
C GLU A 155 -22.59 -6.79 12.40
N LEU A 156 -23.30 -5.73 12.81
CA LEU A 156 -23.06 -4.37 12.31
C LEU A 156 -21.61 -3.91 12.53
N THR A 157 -20.98 -4.36 13.62
CA THR A 157 -19.59 -4.03 13.97
C THR A 157 -18.56 -4.61 13.00
N ASP A 158 -18.92 -5.64 12.23
CA ASP A 158 -18.07 -6.22 11.20
C ASP A 158 -18.17 -5.46 9.86
N LEU A 159 -19.06 -4.47 9.77
CA LEU A 159 -19.21 -3.59 8.62
C LEU A 159 -18.54 -2.24 8.84
N ALA A 160 -17.97 -1.68 7.78
CA ALA A 160 -17.20 -0.44 7.82
C ALA A 160 -17.84 0.64 6.95
N GLY A 161 -17.89 1.88 7.45
CA GLY A 161 -18.29 3.05 6.65
C GLY A 161 -19.71 2.98 6.09
N CYS A 162 -20.66 2.45 6.88
CA CYS A 162 -22.03 2.26 6.44
C CYS A 162 -22.82 3.57 6.34
N TYR A 163 -23.70 3.66 5.34
CA TYR A 163 -24.67 4.73 5.20
C TYR A 163 -26.03 4.22 4.68
N CYS A 164 -27.09 4.94 5.05
CA CYS A 164 -28.45 4.65 4.62
C CYS A 164 -28.72 5.16 3.20
N VAL A 165 -29.49 4.41 2.41
CA VAL A 165 -29.86 4.80 1.03
C VAL A 165 -31.36 4.77 0.74
N ASN A 166 -32.19 4.27 1.65
CA ASN A 166 -33.63 4.15 1.43
C ASN A 166 -34.44 5.38 1.87
N ASN A 167 -35.75 5.33 1.69
CA ASN A 167 -36.65 6.47 1.98
C ASN A 167 -36.69 6.89 3.45
N SER A 168 -36.16 6.09 4.39
CA SER A 168 -36.08 6.48 5.81
C SER A 168 -35.08 7.61 6.06
N CYS A 169 -34.05 7.76 5.21
CA CYS A 169 -33.03 8.79 5.32
C CYS A 169 -33.09 9.86 4.21
N GLY A 170 -33.92 9.66 3.19
CA GLY A 170 -34.14 10.65 2.14
C GLY A 170 -34.73 10.04 0.88
N SER A 171 -35.30 10.86 0.01
CA SER A 171 -35.87 10.40 -1.26
C SER A 171 -34.81 10.39 -2.38
N ASN A 172 -34.92 9.41 -3.28
CA ASN A 172 -34.12 9.33 -4.52
C ASN A 172 -32.60 9.29 -4.32
N LEU A 173 -32.12 8.79 -3.18
CA LEU A 173 -30.70 8.80 -2.82
C LEU A 173 -29.85 7.92 -3.75
N VAL A 174 -30.33 6.71 -4.06
CA VAL A 174 -29.63 5.78 -4.96
C VAL A 174 -29.52 6.34 -6.39
N TRP A 175 -30.63 6.82 -6.96
CA TRP A 175 -30.62 7.40 -8.31
C TRP A 175 -29.79 8.69 -8.40
N GLY A 176 -29.89 9.56 -7.39
CA GLY A 176 -29.13 10.80 -7.34
C GLY A 176 -27.63 10.59 -7.18
N ASN A 177 -27.20 9.47 -6.59
CA ASN A 177 -25.80 9.17 -6.27
C ASN A 177 -25.31 7.85 -6.88
N MET A 178 -25.93 7.41 -7.99
CA MET A 178 -25.74 6.07 -8.56
C MET A 178 -24.27 5.71 -8.78
N ALA A 179 -23.47 6.64 -9.32
CA ALA A 179 -22.06 6.39 -9.56
C ALA A 179 -21.24 6.14 -8.27
N SER A 180 -21.58 6.82 -7.16
CA SER A 180 -20.93 6.59 -5.87
C SER A 180 -21.40 5.28 -5.24
N VAL A 181 -22.71 5.03 -5.26
CA VAL A 181 -23.33 3.78 -4.79
C VAL A 181 -22.70 2.55 -5.48
N LEU A 182 -22.58 2.60 -6.81
CA LEU A 182 -21.97 1.50 -7.57
C LEU A 182 -20.49 1.32 -7.26
N LYS A 183 -19.73 2.41 -7.03
CA LYS A 183 -18.32 2.34 -6.63
C LYS A 183 -18.14 1.74 -5.25
N ASP A 184 -19.01 2.08 -4.29
CA ASP A 184 -18.92 1.58 -2.92
C ASP A 184 -19.29 0.08 -2.87
N LEU A 185 -20.39 -0.30 -3.54
CA LEU A 185 -20.78 -1.71 -3.68
C LEU A 185 -19.73 -2.53 -4.43
N GLY A 186 -19.30 -2.04 -5.59
CA GLY A 186 -18.31 -2.70 -6.43
C GLY A 186 -16.94 -2.79 -5.75
N GLY A 187 -16.53 -1.75 -5.03
CA GLY A 187 -15.29 -1.71 -4.26
C GLY A 187 -15.26 -2.76 -3.14
N GLY A 188 -16.38 -2.94 -2.43
CA GLY A 188 -16.50 -3.98 -1.41
C GLY A 188 -16.39 -5.40 -1.99
N VAL A 189 -17.07 -5.66 -3.11
CA VAL A 189 -17.03 -6.97 -3.80
C VAL A 189 -15.63 -7.26 -4.34
N VAL A 190 -15.02 -6.29 -5.02
CA VAL A 190 -13.64 -6.38 -5.52
C VAL A 190 -12.65 -6.58 -4.37
N GLY A 191 -12.83 -5.87 -3.26
CA GLY A 191 -12.02 -6.01 -2.06
C GLY A 191 -12.04 -7.43 -1.50
N ALA A 192 -13.23 -8.05 -1.41
CA ALA A 192 -13.37 -9.44 -1.00
C ALA A 192 -12.65 -10.41 -1.96
N LEU A 193 -12.84 -10.23 -3.27
CA LEU A 193 -12.24 -11.10 -4.30
C LEU A 193 -10.70 -11.00 -4.34
N THR A 194 -10.15 -9.79 -4.32
CA THR A 194 -8.69 -9.55 -4.38
C THR A 194 -7.99 -9.88 -3.05
N SER A 195 -8.71 -9.82 -1.93
CA SER A 195 -8.23 -10.30 -0.64
C SER A 195 -8.10 -11.83 -0.63
N ALA A 196 -9.10 -12.53 -1.18
CA ALA A 196 -9.13 -13.98 -1.28
C ALA A 196 -8.14 -14.53 -2.32
N ASP A 197 -7.94 -13.82 -3.44
CA ASP A 197 -7.01 -14.21 -4.49
C ASP A 197 -6.12 -13.03 -4.92
N ALA A 198 -4.88 -13.02 -4.40
CA ALA A 198 -3.89 -11.99 -4.69
C ALA A 198 -3.38 -11.99 -6.15
N ARG A 199 -3.78 -12.95 -6.99
CA ARG A 199 -3.39 -13.03 -8.41
C ARG A 199 -4.22 -12.11 -9.29
N ILE A 200 -5.37 -11.67 -8.79
CA ILE A 200 -6.35 -10.85 -9.51
C ILE A 200 -6.06 -9.37 -9.24
N GLY A 201 -5.78 -8.62 -10.31
CA GLY A 201 -5.68 -7.16 -10.29
C GLY A 201 -6.86 -6.52 -11.02
N ILE A 202 -7.23 -5.30 -10.64
CA ILE A 202 -8.21 -4.48 -11.35
C ILE A 202 -7.49 -3.50 -12.26
N ALA A 203 -7.71 -3.62 -13.57
CA ALA A 203 -7.13 -2.72 -14.56
C ALA A 203 -8.00 -1.48 -14.78
N GLN A 204 -9.33 -1.63 -14.74
CA GLN A 204 -10.27 -0.55 -15.01
C GLN A 204 -11.61 -0.78 -14.30
N ALA A 205 -12.27 0.33 -13.92
CA ALA A 205 -13.68 0.36 -13.55
C ALA A 205 -14.42 1.33 -14.48
N SER A 206 -15.54 0.93 -15.05
CA SER A 206 -16.39 1.77 -15.89
C SER A 206 -17.85 1.70 -15.44
N ILE A 207 -18.56 2.83 -15.50
CA ILE A 207 -19.95 2.94 -15.05
C ILE A 207 -20.81 3.31 -16.26
N ASP A 208 -21.90 2.59 -16.45
CA ASP A 208 -22.89 2.79 -17.49
C ASP A 208 -24.30 2.66 -16.89
N GLY A 209 -24.91 3.80 -16.58
CA GLY A 209 -26.21 3.87 -15.92
C GLY A 209 -26.20 3.16 -14.55
N PRO A 210 -27.08 2.16 -14.33
CA PRO A 210 -27.15 1.39 -13.08
C PRO A 210 -26.12 0.25 -13.00
N VAL A 211 -25.17 0.19 -13.93
CA VAL A 211 -24.18 -0.89 -14.03
C VAL A 211 -22.76 -0.36 -13.83
N ILE A 212 -21.96 -1.06 -13.04
CA ILE A 212 -20.50 -0.89 -12.98
C ILE A 212 -19.82 -2.18 -13.44
N ARG A 213 -18.81 -2.02 -14.31
CA ARG A 213 -17.99 -3.11 -14.85
C ARG A 213 -16.55 -2.94 -14.40
N TYR A 214 -15.96 -4.01 -13.91
CA TYR A 214 -14.54 -4.07 -13.57
C TYR A 214 -13.83 -4.98 -14.57
N THR A 215 -12.84 -4.44 -15.25
CA THR A 215 -11.90 -5.22 -16.07
C THR A 215 -10.81 -5.75 -15.15
N GLY A 216 -10.75 -7.08 -15.03
CA GLY A 216 -9.74 -7.77 -14.24
C GLY A 216 -8.58 -8.24 -15.12
N ALA A 217 -7.41 -8.37 -14.51
CA ALA A 217 -6.25 -9.02 -15.08
C ALA A 217 -5.79 -10.11 -14.11
N GLN A 218 -5.64 -11.35 -14.58
CA GLN A 218 -5.07 -12.44 -13.80
C GLN A 218 -3.64 -12.68 -14.25
N THR A 219 -2.70 -12.57 -13.31
CA THR A 219 -1.25 -12.62 -13.55
C THR A 219 -0.67 -14.04 -13.72
N THR A 220 -1.53 -15.06 -13.81
CA THR A 220 -1.14 -16.48 -13.68
C THR A 220 -1.82 -17.43 -14.68
N ALA A 221 -2.43 -16.92 -15.75
CA ALA A 221 -3.33 -17.67 -16.63
C ALA A 221 -2.71 -18.88 -17.38
N CYS A 222 -1.38 -19.08 -17.40
CA CYS A 222 -0.75 -20.28 -17.96
C CYS A 222 -0.30 -21.33 -16.93
N ALA A 223 -0.58 -21.16 -15.64
CA ALA A 223 -0.12 -22.09 -14.61
C ALA A 223 -1.30 -22.64 -13.79
N ALA A 224 -1.43 -23.97 -13.76
CA ALA A 224 -2.48 -24.68 -13.03
C ALA A 224 -2.28 -24.65 -11.49
N GLN A 225 -1.16 -24.12 -10.99
CA GLN A 225 -0.83 -24.07 -9.56
C GLN A 225 -0.74 -22.62 -9.04
N PRO A 226 -1.36 -22.31 -7.89
CA PRO A 226 -1.44 -20.96 -7.29
C PRO A 226 -0.17 -20.49 -6.58
N GLN A 227 0.91 -21.27 -6.63
CA GLN A 227 2.21 -20.95 -6.02
C GLN A 227 3.06 -20.18 -7.03
N ILE A 228 2.76 -18.89 -7.19
CA ILE A 228 3.47 -17.98 -8.10
C ILE A 228 3.97 -16.80 -7.28
N GLY A 229 5.09 -16.20 -7.69
CA GLY A 229 5.83 -15.16 -6.98
C GLY A 229 4.95 -14.08 -6.37
N ALA A 230 3.86 -13.64 -7.02
CA ALA A 230 2.95 -12.63 -6.48
C ALA A 230 2.35 -12.99 -5.09
N THR A 231 1.91 -14.23 -4.89
CA THR A 231 1.39 -14.69 -3.59
C THR A 231 2.51 -14.76 -2.55
N ALA A 232 3.71 -15.21 -2.96
CA ALA A 232 4.88 -15.26 -2.12
C ALA A 232 5.41 -13.86 -1.76
N TYR A 233 5.32 -12.89 -2.67
CA TYR A 233 5.73 -11.49 -2.48
C TYR A 233 4.76 -10.74 -1.56
N LYS A 234 3.46 -11.07 -1.59
CA LYS A 234 2.50 -10.54 -0.60
C LYS A 234 2.87 -10.98 0.82
N ALA A 235 3.31 -12.23 1.00
CA ALA A 235 3.75 -12.76 2.29
C ALA A 235 5.17 -12.33 2.67
N ASN A 236 6.05 -12.14 1.69
CA ASN A 236 7.44 -11.74 1.86
C ASN A 236 7.89 -10.78 0.75
N PRO A 237 7.64 -9.46 0.91
CA PRO A 237 8.03 -8.46 -0.08
C PRO A 237 9.54 -8.42 -0.37
N ASN A 238 10.37 -8.86 0.57
CA ASN A 238 11.83 -8.87 0.41
C ASN A 238 12.30 -9.85 -0.68
N ALA A 239 11.48 -10.86 -1.03
CA ALA A 239 11.81 -11.80 -2.10
C ALA A 239 11.79 -11.16 -3.50
N ILE A 240 11.03 -10.07 -3.71
CA ILE A 240 10.92 -9.37 -5.00
C ILE A 240 12.31 -8.95 -5.52
N ALA A 241 13.15 -8.41 -4.64
CA ALA A 241 14.46 -7.88 -5.04
C ALA A 241 15.41 -8.98 -5.54
N GLY A 242 15.40 -10.15 -4.89
CA GLY A 242 16.22 -11.29 -5.27
C GLY A 242 15.76 -11.92 -6.59
N ASP A 243 14.45 -12.15 -6.72
CA ASP A 243 13.87 -12.78 -7.90
C ASP A 243 13.95 -11.87 -9.13
N ALA A 244 13.78 -10.55 -8.97
CA ALA A 244 13.98 -9.58 -10.04
C ALA A 244 15.43 -9.55 -10.55
N TYR A 245 16.41 -9.64 -9.66
CA TYR A 245 17.83 -9.72 -10.04
C TYR A 245 18.14 -11.02 -10.78
N ALA A 246 17.61 -12.16 -10.30
CA ALA A 246 17.76 -13.45 -10.97
C ALA A 246 17.13 -13.46 -12.37
N ALA A 247 15.94 -12.85 -12.53
CA ALA A 247 15.29 -12.72 -13.83
C ALA A 247 16.06 -11.79 -14.78
N ALA A 248 16.62 -10.68 -14.27
CA ALA A 248 17.41 -9.75 -15.08
C ALA A 248 18.66 -10.40 -15.69
N GLN A 249 19.26 -11.38 -15.00
CA GLN A 249 20.41 -12.13 -15.50
C GLN A 249 20.14 -12.86 -16.84
N ALA A 250 18.89 -13.19 -17.16
CA ALA A 250 18.55 -13.82 -18.43
C ALA A 250 18.53 -12.83 -19.63
N SER A 251 18.55 -11.51 -19.38
CA SER A 251 18.52 -10.50 -20.42
C SER A 251 19.92 -10.24 -21.00
N SER A 252 20.08 -10.41 -22.31
CA SER A 252 21.33 -10.10 -23.01
C SER A 252 21.72 -8.62 -22.92
N VAL A 253 20.73 -7.72 -22.81
CA VAL A 253 20.95 -6.29 -22.58
C VAL A 253 21.45 -6.03 -21.17
N PHE A 254 20.88 -6.71 -20.17
CA PHE A 254 21.36 -6.63 -18.79
C PHE A 254 22.79 -7.17 -18.69
N GLN A 255 23.09 -8.31 -19.33
CA GLN A 255 24.44 -8.88 -19.37
C GLN A 255 25.44 -7.98 -20.11
N ALA A 256 25.03 -7.31 -21.20
CA ALA A 256 25.88 -6.38 -21.93
C ALA A 256 26.15 -5.08 -21.13
N LEU A 257 25.15 -4.59 -20.39
CA LEU A 257 25.29 -3.41 -19.52
C LEU A 257 26.10 -3.74 -18.27
N SER A 258 25.85 -4.87 -17.61
CA SER A 258 26.61 -5.32 -16.44
C SER A 258 28.07 -5.61 -16.77
N ALA A 259 28.36 -6.14 -17.97
CA ALA A 259 29.73 -6.39 -18.43
C ALA A 259 30.43 -5.16 -19.03
N SER A 260 29.75 -4.00 -19.14
CA SER A 260 30.35 -2.78 -19.70
C SER A 260 31.32 -2.11 -18.73
N SER A 261 32.21 -1.24 -19.20
CA SER A 261 33.09 -0.42 -18.34
C SER A 261 32.34 0.51 -17.38
N THR A 262 31.07 0.82 -17.67
CA THR A 262 30.17 1.59 -16.80
C THR A 262 29.46 0.70 -15.77
N GLY A 263 29.25 -0.58 -16.09
CA GLY A 263 28.69 -1.60 -15.21
C GLY A 263 29.73 -2.40 -14.43
N THR A 264 31.02 -2.20 -14.68
CA THR A 264 32.12 -2.85 -13.96
C THR A 264 32.76 -1.85 -13.01
N GLY A 265 32.37 -1.93 -11.74
CA GLY A 265 32.86 -1.12 -10.64
C GLY A 265 32.05 -1.39 -9.37
N THR A 266 32.58 -1.02 -8.22
CA THR A 266 31.78 -0.92 -7.00
C THR A 266 30.80 0.23 -7.20
N SER A 267 29.52 -0.10 -7.42
CA SER A 267 28.46 0.91 -7.49
C SER A 267 27.85 1.08 -6.11
N GLU A 268 27.64 2.32 -5.70
CA GLU A 268 26.94 2.63 -4.46
C GLU A 268 25.49 2.97 -4.80
N VAL A 269 24.56 2.14 -4.32
CA VAL A 269 23.12 2.36 -4.51
C VAL A 269 22.48 2.78 -3.20
N SER A 270 21.61 3.78 -3.29
CA SER A 270 20.75 4.18 -2.17
C SER A 270 19.51 3.31 -2.11
N ARG A 271 19.21 2.79 -0.91
CA ARG A 271 18.03 1.95 -0.65
C ARG A 271 17.25 2.56 0.51
N SER A 272 15.97 2.82 0.28
CA SER A 272 15.07 3.29 1.34
C SER A 272 14.15 2.16 1.79
N CYS A 273 13.84 2.14 3.08
CA CYS A 273 12.96 1.16 3.70
C CYS A 273 12.34 1.76 4.96
N THR A 274 11.33 1.08 5.50
CA THR A 274 10.65 1.47 6.73
C THR A 274 10.53 0.33 7.73
N ILE A 275 10.47 0.71 9.01
CA ILE A 275 10.07 -0.16 10.10
C ILE A 275 8.83 0.48 10.72
N THR A 276 7.69 -0.18 10.57
CA THR A 276 6.39 0.35 11.03
C THR A 276 5.81 -0.54 12.11
N ARG A 277 5.39 0.07 13.21
CA ARG A 277 4.64 -0.62 14.28
C ARG A 277 3.16 -0.51 13.98
N GLN A 278 2.55 -1.64 13.65
CA GLN A 278 1.12 -1.77 13.51
C GLN A 278 0.53 -2.25 14.83
N ILE A 279 -0.43 -1.49 15.37
CA ILE A 279 -1.13 -1.83 16.60
C ILE A 279 -2.62 -1.88 16.26
N THR A 280 -3.24 -3.00 16.60
CA THR A 280 -4.67 -3.21 16.43
C THR A 280 -5.31 -3.39 17.80
N GLN A 281 -6.40 -2.68 18.00
CA GLN A 281 -7.25 -2.71 19.19
C GLN A 281 -8.55 -3.39 18.79
N GLU A 282 -8.79 -4.59 19.29
CA GLU A 282 -10.00 -5.36 19.01
C GLU A 282 -10.92 -5.35 20.23
N GLU A 283 -12.16 -4.92 20.03
CA GLU A 283 -13.23 -5.05 21.00
C GLU A 283 -13.76 -6.48 20.99
N ILE A 284 -13.59 -7.15 22.13
CA ILE A 284 -14.09 -8.50 22.34
C ILE A 284 -15.28 -8.39 23.28
N THR A 285 -16.49 -8.52 22.75
CA THR A 285 -17.73 -8.52 23.52
C THR A 285 -17.99 -9.90 24.13
N ALA A 286 -18.83 -9.97 25.16
CA ALA A 286 -19.11 -11.23 25.84
C ALA A 286 -19.69 -12.32 24.93
N ASP A 287 -20.47 -11.95 23.91
CA ASP A 287 -21.01 -12.87 22.91
C ASP A 287 -19.95 -13.45 21.96
N LYS A 288 -18.79 -12.79 21.81
CA LYS A 288 -17.62 -13.35 21.11
C LYS A 288 -16.89 -14.42 21.95
N ILE A 289 -17.23 -14.55 23.23
CA ILE A 289 -16.63 -15.50 24.16
C ILE A 289 -17.59 -16.66 24.43
N ILE A 290 -18.85 -16.35 24.74
CA ILE A 290 -19.93 -17.33 24.94
C ILE A 290 -21.28 -16.77 24.50
N ASP A 291 -22.03 -17.51 23.70
CA ASP A 291 -23.35 -17.09 23.23
C ASP A 291 -24.40 -18.21 23.26
N ARG A 292 -25.69 -17.80 23.26
CA ARG A 292 -26.84 -18.69 23.16
C ARG A 292 -27.19 -18.85 21.68
N VAL A 293 -26.82 -19.99 21.10
CA VAL A 293 -27.02 -20.25 19.66
C VAL A 293 -28.40 -20.84 19.35
N SER A 294 -29.03 -21.52 20.30
CA SER A 294 -30.38 -22.07 20.13
C SER A 294 -31.08 -22.32 21.46
N GLY A 295 -32.42 -22.44 21.43
CA GLY A 295 -33.21 -22.77 22.61
C GLY A 295 -33.14 -21.70 23.71
N GLY A 296 -33.78 -21.94 24.85
CA GLY A 296 -34.04 -20.89 25.84
C GLY A 296 -34.93 -19.75 25.29
N TYR A 297 -35.26 -18.77 26.12
CA TYR A 297 -36.16 -17.67 25.68
C TYR A 297 -35.48 -16.30 25.64
N ALA A 298 -34.42 -16.07 26.40
CA ALA A 298 -33.69 -14.79 26.39
C ALA A 298 -32.25 -14.93 26.88
N THR A 299 -31.46 -13.90 26.56
CA THR A 299 -30.14 -13.62 27.14
C THR A 299 -30.19 -12.19 27.67
N TYR A 300 -29.75 -11.97 28.91
CA TYR A 300 -29.64 -10.65 29.50
C TYR A 300 -28.17 -10.31 29.75
N ALA A 301 -27.76 -9.09 29.40
CA ALA A 301 -26.43 -8.58 29.75
C ALA A 301 -26.60 -7.57 30.90
N SER A 302 -26.08 -7.90 32.08
CA SER A 302 -26.11 -6.99 33.24
C SER A 302 -24.95 -6.00 33.23
N SER A 303 -23.85 -6.37 32.54
CA SER A 303 -22.68 -5.55 32.24
C SER A 303 -22.00 -6.08 30.96
N ALA A 304 -20.92 -5.45 30.52
CA ALA A 304 -20.14 -5.91 29.36
C ALA A 304 -19.50 -7.29 29.56
N ASP A 305 -19.24 -7.67 30.82
CA ASP A 305 -18.52 -8.88 31.21
C ASP A 305 -19.46 -9.99 31.75
N ASN A 306 -20.78 -9.75 31.78
CA ASN A 306 -21.73 -10.67 32.42
C ASN A 306 -22.96 -10.93 31.55
N LEU A 307 -23.20 -12.21 31.25
CA LEU A 307 -24.35 -12.71 30.51
C LEU A 307 -25.19 -13.64 31.39
N THR A 308 -26.51 -13.50 31.35
CA THR A 308 -27.47 -14.42 31.96
C THR A 308 -28.33 -15.05 30.89
N PHE A 309 -28.19 -16.35 30.69
CA PHE A 309 -28.97 -17.17 29.77
C PHE A 309 -30.16 -17.78 30.50
N VAL A 310 -31.36 -17.60 29.96
CA VAL A 310 -32.60 -18.07 30.58
C VAL A 310 -33.42 -18.97 29.68
N MET A 311 -34.02 -20.00 30.28
CA MET A 311 -34.80 -21.03 29.57
C MET A 311 -36.00 -21.50 30.40
N GLY A 312 -36.90 -22.25 29.77
CA GLY A 312 -38.15 -22.76 30.35
C GLY A 312 -39.37 -22.02 29.83
N SER A 313 -40.46 -22.10 30.61
CA SER A 313 -41.72 -21.41 30.37
C SER A 313 -42.14 -20.74 31.68
N PRO A 314 -41.63 -19.55 31.99
CA PRO A 314 -41.71 -18.95 33.33
C PRO A 314 -43.06 -18.29 33.64
N THR A 315 -43.94 -18.14 32.65
CA THR A 315 -45.28 -17.57 32.85
C THR A 315 -46.13 -18.54 33.66
N ASP A 316 -46.79 -18.02 34.69
CA ASP A 316 -47.70 -18.78 35.56
C ASP A 316 -48.67 -19.65 34.74
N ASN A 317 -48.70 -20.95 35.05
CA ASN A 317 -49.56 -21.93 34.39
C ASN A 317 -49.48 -21.98 32.85
N SER A 318 -48.32 -21.63 32.29
CA SER A 318 -48.10 -21.65 30.83
C SER A 318 -47.96 -23.04 30.22
N LEU A 319 -47.68 -24.05 31.04
CA LEU A 319 -47.67 -25.45 30.64
C LEU A 319 -48.99 -26.09 31.03
N SER A 320 -49.70 -26.66 30.05
CA SER A 320 -50.93 -27.41 30.30
C SER A 320 -50.63 -28.90 30.37
N GLY A 321 -50.84 -29.49 31.53
CA GLY A 321 -50.65 -30.92 31.76
C GLY A 321 -51.94 -31.73 31.68
N GLY A 322 -51.91 -32.93 32.26
CA GLY A 322 -53.11 -33.75 32.51
C GLY A 322 -52.82 -35.04 33.32
N SER A 323 -51.75 -35.76 33.00
CA SER A 323 -51.37 -36.99 33.73
C SER A 323 -49.85 -37.13 33.85
N CYS A 324 -49.21 -36.11 34.44
CA CYS A 324 -47.76 -35.99 34.55
C CYS A 324 -47.05 -35.86 33.20
N SER A 325 -47.41 -34.82 32.47
CA SER A 325 -46.83 -34.53 31.16
C SER A 325 -45.39 -34.09 31.29
N ILE A 326 -44.51 -34.61 30.43
CA ILE A 326 -43.10 -34.25 30.39
C ILE A 326 -42.87 -33.17 29.33
N PHE A 327 -42.16 -32.11 29.73
CA PHE A 327 -41.74 -31.03 28.85
C PHE A 327 -40.21 -30.94 28.88
N ASP A 328 -39.61 -30.90 27.70
CA ASP A 328 -38.16 -30.83 27.51
C ASP A 328 -37.80 -29.48 26.89
N PHE A 329 -37.08 -28.65 27.65
CA PHE A 329 -36.49 -27.41 27.17
C PHE A 329 -35.00 -27.64 26.98
N ASN A 330 -34.50 -27.37 25.79
CA ASN A 330 -33.07 -27.42 25.49
C ASN A 330 -32.60 -26.00 25.18
N MET A 331 -31.36 -25.69 25.55
CA MET A 331 -30.68 -24.44 25.24
C MET A 331 -29.23 -24.78 24.92
N THR A 332 -28.76 -24.37 23.75
CA THR A 332 -27.35 -24.56 23.36
C THR A 332 -26.57 -23.30 23.67
N LEU A 333 -25.53 -23.44 24.50
CA LEU A 333 -24.54 -22.40 24.72
C LEU A 333 -23.26 -22.77 23.96
N ARG A 334 -22.70 -21.84 23.19
CA ARG A 334 -21.45 -22.04 22.45
C ARG A 334 -20.35 -21.23 23.09
N VAL A 335 -19.29 -21.89 23.52
CA VAL A 335 -18.05 -21.25 23.99
C VAL A 335 -17.11 -21.12 22.80
N LYS A 336 -16.79 -19.88 22.44
CA LYS A 336 -15.92 -19.52 21.31
C LYS A 336 -14.47 -19.30 21.75
N ASP A 337 -14.26 -18.76 22.95
CA ASP A 337 -12.94 -18.47 23.52
C ASP A 337 -12.90 -18.89 24.99
N VAL A 338 -12.37 -20.10 25.26
CA VAL A 338 -12.35 -20.67 26.60
C VAL A 338 -11.36 -19.95 27.53
N ASP A 339 -10.30 -19.35 26.97
CA ASP A 339 -9.26 -18.67 27.77
C ASP A 339 -9.79 -17.39 28.42
N ARG A 340 -10.90 -16.85 27.92
CA ARG A 340 -11.56 -15.64 28.42
C ARG A 340 -12.84 -15.92 29.21
N LEU A 341 -13.20 -17.19 29.37
CA LEU A 341 -14.34 -17.61 30.18
C LEU A 341 -13.91 -17.68 31.65
N GLN A 342 -14.31 -16.70 32.46
CA GLN A 342 -13.88 -16.61 33.86
C GLN A 342 -14.70 -17.51 34.77
N GLN A 343 -16.02 -17.53 34.58
CA GLN A 343 -16.93 -18.35 35.38
C GLN A 343 -18.24 -18.62 34.66
N VAL A 344 -18.81 -19.82 34.83
CA VAL A 344 -20.18 -20.15 34.44
C VAL A 344 -20.90 -20.81 35.62
N LEU A 345 -22.04 -20.25 36.03
CA LEU A 345 -22.82 -20.72 37.16
C LEU A 345 -24.24 -21.09 36.76
N LEU A 346 -24.73 -22.24 37.20
CA LEU A 346 -26.17 -22.46 37.32
C LEU A 346 -26.66 -21.72 38.57
N THR A 347 -27.32 -20.58 38.37
CA THR A 347 -27.71 -19.69 39.47
C THR A 347 -29.12 -19.95 39.97
N ARG A 348 -30.01 -20.46 39.10
CA ARG A 348 -31.41 -20.73 39.45
C ARG A 348 -32.00 -21.84 38.59
N PHE A 349 -32.80 -22.72 39.16
CA PHE A 349 -33.79 -23.48 38.41
C PHE A 349 -34.99 -23.89 39.28
N GLY A 350 -36.09 -24.29 38.65
CA GLY A 350 -37.29 -24.72 39.34
C GLY A 350 -38.44 -25.00 38.39
N ALA A 351 -39.50 -25.57 38.94
CA ALA A 351 -40.76 -25.81 38.26
C ALA A 351 -41.90 -25.91 39.28
N ASP A 352 -43.14 -25.93 38.78
CA ASP A 352 -44.32 -26.10 39.63
C ASP A 352 -44.29 -27.46 40.36
N ASP A 353 -44.11 -28.56 39.62
CA ASP A 353 -44.14 -29.91 40.18
C ASP A 353 -42.76 -30.56 40.28
N TRP A 354 -42.09 -30.79 39.14
CA TRP A 354 -40.78 -31.45 39.11
C TRP A 354 -39.89 -30.87 38.02
N ALA A 355 -38.61 -30.72 38.31
CA ALA A 355 -37.60 -30.44 37.29
C ALA A 355 -36.32 -31.22 37.52
N GLN A 356 -35.67 -31.60 36.42
CA GLN A 356 -34.26 -31.96 36.37
C GLN A 356 -33.53 -30.99 35.42
N ILE A 357 -32.27 -30.71 35.72
CA ILE A 357 -31.39 -29.98 34.82
C ILE A 357 -30.13 -30.78 34.53
N ARG A 358 -29.77 -30.82 33.26
CA ARG A 358 -28.62 -31.55 32.74
C ARG A 358 -27.74 -30.63 31.90
N VAL A 359 -26.45 -30.88 31.94
CA VAL A 359 -25.45 -30.24 31.09
C VAL A 359 -24.73 -31.35 30.33
N ASP A 360 -24.80 -31.33 29.01
CA ASP A 360 -24.26 -32.37 28.12
C ASP A 360 -24.71 -33.78 28.53
N GLY A 361 -25.98 -33.91 28.92
CA GLY A 361 -26.60 -35.15 29.39
C GLY A 361 -26.31 -35.52 30.85
N GLU A 362 -25.31 -34.92 31.51
CA GLU A 362 -25.01 -35.18 32.92
C GLU A 362 -26.00 -34.46 33.83
N LEU A 363 -26.56 -35.18 34.81
CA LEU A 363 -27.48 -34.60 35.79
C LEU A 363 -26.71 -33.69 36.75
N VAL A 364 -27.06 -32.41 36.74
CA VAL A 364 -26.44 -31.41 37.62
C VAL A 364 -27.38 -30.94 38.74
N GLY A 365 -28.69 -31.18 38.61
CA GLY A 365 -29.67 -30.86 39.66
C GLY A 365 -31.05 -31.45 39.39
N SER A 366 -31.82 -31.71 40.45
CA SER A 366 -33.23 -32.08 40.37
C SER A 366 -33.99 -31.65 41.63
N GLY A 367 -35.32 -31.50 41.51
CA GLY A 367 -36.18 -31.17 42.64
C GLY A 367 -37.66 -31.35 42.32
N PRO A 368 -38.54 -31.23 43.33
CA PRO A 368 -38.23 -30.88 44.73
C PRO A 368 -37.63 -32.05 45.54
N GLN A 369 -37.72 -33.28 45.03
CA GLN A 369 -36.93 -34.42 45.50
C GLN A 369 -36.02 -34.93 44.38
N SER A 370 -35.08 -35.82 44.71
CA SER A 370 -34.16 -36.42 43.75
C SER A 370 -34.90 -37.15 42.62
N TRP A 371 -34.78 -36.64 41.40
CA TRP A 371 -35.29 -37.25 40.18
C TRP A 371 -34.12 -37.46 39.21
N THR A 372 -33.56 -38.68 39.24
CA THR A 372 -32.29 -39.00 38.56
C THR A 372 -32.46 -39.74 37.23
N GLY A 373 -33.59 -40.40 37.04
CA GLY A 373 -33.93 -41.15 35.83
C GLY A 373 -34.58 -40.29 34.75
N THR A 374 -34.71 -40.85 33.54
CA THR A 374 -35.35 -40.19 32.39
C THR A 374 -36.84 -40.53 32.24
N GLY A 375 -37.39 -41.37 33.12
CA GLY A 375 -38.84 -41.66 33.19
C GLY A 375 -39.59 -40.64 34.05
N LEU A 376 -40.84 -40.96 34.41
CA LEU A 376 -41.64 -40.15 35.32
C LEU A 376 -40.95 -39.96 36.69
N PRO A 377 -41.21 -38.83 37.38
CA PRO A 377 -40.64 -38.58 38.70
C PRO A 377 -41.09 -39.63 39.73
N PRO A 378 -40.26 -39.92 40.76
CA PRO A 378 -40.46 -41.07 41.65
C PRO A 378 -41.61 -40.92 42.67
N GLY A 379 -42.30 -39.77 42.68
CA GLY A 379 -43.38 -39.49 43.63
C GLY A 379 -44.67 -39.10 42.92
N LYS A 380 -45.66 -38.62 43.71
CA LYS A 380 -46.85 -37.98 43.15
C LYS A 380 -46.40 -36.82 42.25
N CYS A 381 -46.99 -36.74 41.07
CA CYS A 381 -46.66 -35.71 40.10
C CYS A 381 -46.97 -34.33 40.69
N GLU A 382 -48.24 -34.12 41.06
CA GLU A 382 -48.73 -32.91 41.71
C GLU A 382 -48.08 -32.69 43.09
N LYS A 383 -47.42 -31.53 43.26
CA LYS A 383 -46.75 -31.10 44.50
C LYS A 383 -47.46 -30.02 45.28
N LYS A 384 -48.52 -29.43 44.74
CA LYS A 384 -49.31 -28.34 45.31
C LYS A 384 -48.52 -27.05 45.50
N GLY A 385 -47.52 -26.82 44.65
CA GLY A 385 -46.82 -25.56 44.54
C GLY A 385 -45.38 -25.69 44.04
N ALA A 386 -44.94 -24.63 43.37
CA ALA A 386 -43.62 -24.50 42.78
C ALA A 386 -42.47 -24.56 43.77
N PHE A 387 -41.37 -25.17 43.32
CA PHE A 387 -40.08 -25.10 43.99
C PHE A 387 -39.10 -24.26 43.17
N THR A 388 -38.23 -23.55 43.90
CA THR A 388 -37.11 -22.79 43.35
C THR A 388 -35.85 -23.19 44.10
N VAL A 389 -34.76 -23.42 43.37
CA VAL A 389 -33.44 -23.60 43.96
C VAL A 389 -32.42 -22.64 43.35
N TYR A 390 -31.46 -22.22 44.17
CA TYR A 390 -30.36 -21.32 43.80
C TYR A 390 -29.03 -22.02 44.07
N PRO A 391 -28.63 -22.97 43.23
CA PRO A 391 -27.53 -23.87 43.57
C PRO A 391 -26.16 -23.18 43.54
N GLY A 392 -25.98 -22.12 42.75
CA GLY A 392 -24.66 -21.49 42.57
C GLY A 392 -23.61 -22.48 42.07
N LEU A 393 -24.05 -23.48 41.29
CA LEU A 393 -23.20 -24.59 40.88
C LEU A 393 -22.26 -24.12 39.77
N ASP A 394 -20.95 -24.27 40.01
CA ASP A 394 -19.92 -23.94 39.05
C ASP A 394 -19.87 -24.97 37.92
N LEU A 395 -20.12 -24.51 36.70
CA LEU A 395 -20.10 -25.25 35.46
C LEU A 395 -18.87 -24.91 34.60
N THR A 396 -17.99 -24.02 35.05
CA THR A 396 -16.89 -23.46 34.24
C THR A 396 -16.03 -24.56 33.63
N SER A 397 -15.62 -25.55 34.43
CA SER A 397 -14.79 -26.66 33.94
C SER A 397 -15.50 -27.61 32.98
N ARG A 398 -16.84 -27.52 32.87
CA ARG A 398 -17.67 -28.31 31.95
C ARG A 398 -17.89 -27.59 30.62
N MET A 399 -17.68 -26.26 30.58
CA MET A 399 -17.87 -25.40 29.43
C MET A 399 -16.56 -25.24 28.64
N THR A 400 -16.16 -26.29 27.93
CA THR A 400 -15.01 -26.27 27.03
C THR A 400 -15.30 -25.49 25.74
N GLN A 401 -14.31 -25.24 24.90
CA GLN A 401 -14.56 -24.63 23.59
C GLN A 401 -15.47 -25.55 22.73
N GLY A 402 -16.60 -25.03 22.25
CA GLY A 402 -17.60 -25.79 21.51
C GLY A 402 -19.04 -25.54 21.97
N ASP A 403 -19.95 -26.40 21.50
CA ASP A 403 -21.38 -26.34 21.82
C ASP A 403 -21.68 -27.22 23.04
N HIS A 404 -22.48 -26.67 23.96
CA HIS A 404 -22.92 -27.32 25.19
C HIS A 404 -24.45 -27.30 25.29
N ASP A 405 -25.05 -28.46 25.58
CA ASP A 405 -26.49 -28.62 25.73
C ASP A 405 -26.91 -28.44 27.20
N ILE A 406 -27.80 -27.49 27.42
CA ILE A 406 -28.45 -27.27 28.70
C ILE A 406 -29.88 -27.77 28.58
N TRP A 407 -30.18 -28.84 29.31
CA TRP A 407 -31.46 -29.51 29.22
C TRP A 407 -32.23 -29.40 30.54
N LEU A 408 -33.31 -28.62 30.52
CA LEU A 408 -34.30 -28.53 31.59
C LEU A 408 -35.49 -29.42 31.23
N ARG A 409 -35.62 -30.54 31.93
CA ARG A 409 -36.79 -31.42 31.83
C ARG A 409 -37.71 -31.18 33.00
N VAL A 410 -39.00 -31.10 32.70
CA VAL A 410 -40.05 -30.75 33.65
C VAL A 410 -41.16 -31.78 33.57
N ALA A 411 -41.74 -32.16 34.71
CA ALA A 411 -43.01 -32.88 34.75
C ALA A 411 -44.06 -31.97 35.38
N VAL A 412 -45.24 -31.87 34.75
CA VAL A 412 -46.36 -31.02 35.22
C VAL A 412 -47.64 -31.85 35.30
N ALA A 413 -48.40 -31.67 36.37
CA ALA A 413 -49.69 -32.29 36.63
C ALA A 413 -50.79 -31.68 35.75
N ASP A 414 -51.57 -30.72 36.23
CA ASP A 414 -52.68 -30.10 35.48
C ASP A 414 -52.26 -28.80 34.77
N GLY A 415 -51.48 -27.97 35.45
CA GLY A 415 -50.92 -26.71 34.95
C GLY A 415 -49.60 -26.42 35.66
N GLY A 416 -48.71 -25.62 35.06
CA GLY A 416 -47.48 -25.22 35.74
C GLY A 416 -46.53 -24.39 34.89
N GLU A 417 -45.37 -24.09 35.46
CA GLU A 417 -44.30 -23.30 34.87
C GLU A 417 -42.93 -23.90 35.20
N ALA A 418 -41.90 -23.46 34.46
CA ALA A 418 -40.53 -23.85 34.75
C ALA A 418 -39.53 -22.80 34.28
N TYR A 419 -38.37 -22.76 34.94
CA TYR A 419 -37.31 -21.83 34.59
C TYR A 419 -35.93 -22.38 34.99
N ALA A 420 -34.92 -21.96 34.25
CA ALA A 420 -33.53 -22.06 34.66
C ALA A 420 -32.73 -20.83 34.19
N SER A 421 -31.65 -20.52 34.92
CA SER A 421 -30.77 -19.39 34.66
C SER A 421 -29.31 -19.81 34.79
N ILE A 422 -28.54 -19.59 33.74
CA ILE A 422 -27.08 -19.78 33.72
C ILE A 422 -26.44 -18.42 33.57
N GLU A 423 -25.54 -18.07 34.46
CA GLU A 423 -24.79 -16.82 34.45
C GLU A 423 -23.35 -17.09 34.02
N ALA A 424 -22.82 -16.31 33.09
CA ALA A 424 -21.45 -16.38 32.64
C ALA A 424 -20.75 -15.04 32.87
N ASN A 425 -19.63 -15.09 33.60
CA ASN A 425 -18.65 -14.01 33.71
C ASN A 425 -17.52 -14.27 32.72
N VAL A 426 -17.17 -13.26 31.95
CA VAL A 426 -16.14 -13.33 30.92
C VAL A 426 -15.19 -12.14 31.04
N ASP A 427 -13.97 -12.30 30.55
CA ASP A 427 -13.11 -11.16 30.29
C ASP A 427 -13.54 -10.58 28.93
N ALA A 428 -14.39 -9.55 28.88
CA ALA A 428 -14.70 -8.83 27.63
C ALA A 428 -13.76 -7.62 27.41
N GLY A 429 -12.57 -7.65 28.03
CA GLY A 429 -11.56 -6.61 27.87
C GLY A 429 -11.04 -6.50 26.43
N CYS A 430 -10.43 -5.37 26.11
CA CYS A 430 -9.90 -5.11 24.78
C CYS A 430 -8.63 -5.92 24.50
N LYS A 431 -8.55 -6.52 23.32
CA LYS A 431 -7.37 -7.26 22.87
C LYS A 431 -6.47 -6.34 22.06
N THR A 432 -5.29 -6.05 22.59
CA THR A 432 -4.25 -5.32 21.85
C THR A 432 -3.33 -6.33 21.16
N SER A 433 -3.23 -6.27 19.84
CA SER A 433 -2.20 -6.99 19.08
C SER A 433 -1.22 -6.00 18.45
N GLU A 434 0.04 -6.38 18.40
CA GLU A 434 1.12 -5.53 17.91
C GLU A 434 2.03 -6.33 16.97
N GLN A 435 2.34 -5.73 15.81
CA GLN A 435 3.22 -6.29 14.81
C GLN A 435 4.23 -5.24 14.34
N LEU A 436 5.50 -5.62 14.27
CA LEU A 436 6.54 -4.83 13.61
C LEU A 436 6.71 -5.32 12.18
N ILE A 437 6.44 -4.43 11.22
CA ILE A 437 6.73 -4.64 9.81
C ILE A 437 8.08 -4.02 9.52
N ASP A 438 9.10 -4.85 9.36
CA ASP A 438 10.47 -4.45 9.06
C ASP A 438 10.82 -4.77 7.59
N THR A 439 10.86 -3.72 6.75
CA THR A 439 11.31 -3.82 5.35
C THR A 439 12.81 -3.48 5.20
N CYS A 440 13.48 -3.19 6.30
CA CYS A 440 14.89 -2.81 6.38
C CYS A 440 15.82 -3.98 6.73
N GLY A 441 15.29 -5.08 7.27
CA GLY A 441 16.08 -6.20 7.79
C GLY A 441 17.18 -6.69 6.83
N ALA A 442 16.85 -6.84 5.54
CA ALA A 442 17.79 -7.31 4.52
C ALA A 442 18.98 -6.36 4.29
N PHE A 443 18.77 -5.04 4.43
CA PHE A 443 19.85 -4.05 4.30
C PHE A 443 20.63 -3.90 5.60
N ALA A 444 19.94 -3.96 6.75
CA ALA A 444 20.57 -3.86 8.06
C ALA A 444 21.54 -5.02 8.35
N SER A 445 21.24 -6.23 7.83
CA SER A 445 22.09 -7.41 7.99
C SER A 445 23.21 -7.52 6.95
N ASN A 446 23.23 -6.66 5.93
CA ASN A 446 24.20 -6.74 4.83
C ASN A 446 25.43 -5.89 5.16
N ASP A 447 26.61 -6.51 5.25
CA ASP A 447 27.89 -5.87 5.54
C ASP A 447 28.32 -4.86 4.46
N LYS A 448 27.75 -4.96 3.26
CA LYS A 448 27.94 -4.01 2.16
C LYS A 448 27.02 -2.80 2.23
N CYS A 449 26.04 -2.80 3.14
CA CYS A 449 25.11 -1.70 3.34
C CYS A 449 25.47 -0.92 4.61
N ARG A 450 25.47 0.41 4.51
CA ARG A 450 25.66 1.32 5.65
C ARG A 450 24.48 2.24 5.78
N LEU A 451 23.98 2.41 7.01
CA LEU A 451 22.91 3.36 7.29
C LEU A 451 23.40 4.78 7.01
N GLN A 452 22.69 5.48 6.14
CA GLN A 452 23.00 6.84 5.73
C GLN A 452 22.07 7.84 6.43
N ASP A 453 20.76 7.60 6.38
CA ASP A 453 19.78 8.52 6.92
C ASP A 453 18.77 7.73 7.76
N GLU A 454 18.34 8.29 8.88
CA GLU A 454 17.27 7.73 9.70
C GLU A 454 16.41 8.86 10.27
N VAL A 455 15.10 8.71 10.09
CA VAL A 455 14.08 9.53 10.72
C VAL A 455 13.18 8.61 11.53
N VAL A 456 13.03 8.90 12.83
CA VAL A 456 12.18 8.14 13.73
C VAL A 456 11.09 9.05 14.25
N ASP A 457 9.84 8.78 13.89
CA ASP A 457 8.66 9.62 14.19
C ASP A 457 8.90 11.12 13.95
N GLY A 458 9.54 11.46 12.84
CA GLY A 458 9.86 12.84 12.44
C GLY A 458 11.16 13.42 13.01
N VAL A 459 11.84 12.72 13.95
CA VAL A 459 13.14 13.15 14.49
C VAL A 459 14.27 12.52 13.68
N THR A 460 15.14 13.34 13.09
CA THR A 460 16.32 12.86 12.37
C THR A 460 17.38 12.35 13.35
N THR A 461 17.53 11.03 13.45
CA THR A 461 18.50 10.35 14.33
C THR A 461 19.81 10.03 13.61
N PHE A 462 19.77 9.86 12.28
CA PHE A 462 20.95 9.79 11.42
C PHE A 462 20.81 10.73 10.22
N ARG A 463 21.90 11.41 9.88
CA ARG A 463 21.99 12.21 8.65
C ARG A 463 23.37 12.02 8.03
N SER A 464 23.40 11.70 6.74
CA SER A 464 24.63 11.54 5.97
C SER A 464 25.64 10.55 6.58
N GLY A 465 25.17 9.48 7.22
CA GLY A 465 25.97 8.44 7.86
C GLY A 465 26.43 8.77 9.28
N VAL A 466 26.04 9.94 9.81
CA VAL A 466 26.40 10.41 11.15
C VAL A 466 25.18 10.36 12.05
N ASN A 467 25.32 9.76 13.23
CA ASN A 467 24.31 9.81 14.28
C ASN A 467 24.23 11.25 14.80
N THR A 468 23.04 11.84 14.82
CA THR A 468 22.82 13.22 15.23
C THR A 468 22.87 13.40 16.75
N GLY A 469 22.86 12.31 17.51
CA GLY A 469 22.71 12.31 18.97
C GLY A 469 21.28 12.58 19.43
N LEU A 470 20.35 12.81 18.49
CA LEU A 470 18.94 13.00 18.79
C LEU A 470 18.25 11.64 18.91
N SER A 471 17.36 11.51 19.87
CA SER A 471 16.46 10.37 19.99
C SER A 471 15.05 10.91 20.22
N PRO A 472 14.04 10.40 19.51
CA PRO A 472 12.67 10.81 19.78
C PRO A 472 12.27 10.40 21.18
N LEU A 473 11.47 11.25 21.83
CA LEU A 473 10.77 10.85 23.04
C LEU A 473 9.68 9.84 22.68
N PRO A 474 9.42 8.84 23.55
CA PRO A 474 8.31 7.92 23.36
C PRO A 474 7.02 8.67 23.04
N GLN A 475 6.42 8.34 21.91
CA GLN A 475 5.17 8.96 21.45
C GLN A 475 3.99 8.19 22.05
N THR A 476 2.94 8.92 22.40
CA THR A 476 1.67 8.32 22.81
C THR A 476 0.64 8.57 21.72
N ARG A 477 0.04 7.50 21.19
CA ARG A 477 -1.01 7.58 20.18
C ARG A 477 -2.27 6.87 20.67
N LEU A 478 -3.42 7.34 20.21
CA LEU A 478 -4.71 6.73 20.49
C LEU A 478 -4.98 5.62 19.47
N PHE A 479 -5.34 4.43 19.95
CA PHE A 479 -5.69 3.28 19.13
C PHE A 479 -7.07 2.75 19.53
N GLY A 480 -7.77 2.17 18.55
CA GLY A 480 -9.11 1.63 18.73
C GLY A 480 -10.21 2.68 18.64
N THR A 481 -11.44 2.23 18.85
CA THR A 481 -12.67 3.06 18.85
C THR A 481 -13.57 2.64 20.01
N GLY A 482 -14.51 3.50 20.38
CA GLY A 482 -15.51 3.17 21.41
C GLY A 482 -14.89 2.82 22.78
N ALA A 483 -15.38 1.74 23.39
CA ALA A 483 -14.92 1.24 24.69
C ALA A 483 -13.45 0.76 24.67
N CYS A 484 -12.92 0.47 23.47
CA CYS A 484 -11.55 0.00 23.26
C CYS A 484 -10.61 1.07 22.71
N SER A 485 -10.92 2.34 23.01
CA SER A 485 -10.00 3.45 22.79
C SER A 485 -8.93 3.48 23.90
N SER A 486 -7.68 3.21 23.55
CA SER A 486 -6.55 3.25 24.51
C SER A 486 -5.40 4.09 24.01
N GLN A 487 -4.79 4.83 24.93
CA GLN A 487 -3.52 5.51 24.66
C GLN A 487 -2.37 4.54 24.85
N ILE A 488 -1.59 4.35 23.79
CA ILE A 488 -0.45 3.43 23.80
C ILE A 488 0.81 4.24 23.57
N THR A 489 1.74 4.15 24.53
CA THR A 489 3.06 4.77 24.46
C THR A 489 4.07 3.78 23.93
N ARG A 490 4.83 4.19 22.91
CA ARG A 490 5.94 3.41 22.33
C ARG A 490 7.13 4.30 22.04
N ASP A 491 8.31 3.69 22.04
CA ASP A 491 9.58 4.32 21.69
C ASP A 491 9.59 4.83 20.24
N PHE A 492 8.89 4.13 19.33
CA PHE A 492 8.59 4.63 17.99
C PHE A 492 7.36 3.94 17.38
N PHE A 493 6.75 4.61 16.40
CA PHE A 493 5.74 4.04 15.50
C PHE A 493 6.22 3.88 14.06
N LEU A 494 7.05 4.80 13.58
CA LEU A 494 7.65 4.75 12.24
C LEU A 494 9.15 5.04 12.30
N ARG A 495 9.93 4.19 11.65
CA ARG A 495 11.33 4.49 11.27
C ARG A 495 11.45 4.48 9.76
N GLU A 496 11.96 5.54 9.21
CA GLU A 496 12.34 5.65 7.80
C GLU A 496 13.87 5.59 7.73
N ARG A 497 14.42 4.66 6.96
CA ARG A 497 15.86 4.47 6.83
C ARG A 497 16.29 4.55 5.37
N GLY A 498 17.39 5.24 5.14
CA GLY A 498 18.14 5.21 3.89
C GLY A 498 19.49 4.52 4.11
N TYR A 499 19.82 3.53 3.30
CA TYR A 499 21.12 2.85 3.29
C TYR A 499 21.88 3.17 2.01
N ARG A 500 23.21 3.30 2.13
CA ARG A 500 24.13 3.22 1.00
C ARG A 500 24.71 1.81 0.95
N CYS A 501 24.40 1.09 -0.12
CA CYS A 501 24.85 -0.28 -0.32
C CYS A 501 25.88 -0.33 -1.46
N THR A 502 27.05 -0.91 -1.19
CA THR A 502 28.02 -1.23 -2.21
C THR A 502 27.60 -2.51 -2.92
N VAL A 503 27.43 -2.45 -4.23
CA VAL A 503 27.15 -3.61 -5.07
C VAL A 503 28.43 -3.93 -5.84
N ASP A 504 28.96 -5.13 -5.62
CA ASP A 504 30.04 -5.66 -6.44
C ASP A 504 29.42 -6.26 -7.71
N LEU A 505 29.71 -5.66 -8.86
CA LEU A 505 29.15 -6.05 -10.14
C LEU A 505 29.96 -7.18 -10.82
N GLY A 506 30.96 -7.72 -10.12
CA GLY A 506 31.78 -8.84 -10.56
C GLY A 506 33.03 -8.42 -11.35
N GLN A 507 34.05 -9.26 -11.30
CA GLN A 507 35.29 -9.10 -12.07
C GLN A 507 35.12 -9.78 -13.44
N ALA A 508 35.02 -8.99 -14.50
CA ALA A 508 35.26 -9.49 -15.86
C ALA A 508 36.74 -9.34 -16.22
N ALA A 509 37.25 -10.24 -17.07
CA ALA A 509 38.58 -10.12 -17.64
C ALA A 509 38.75 -8.74 -18.30
N GLN A 510 39.87 -8.07 -18.03
CA GLN A 510 40.13 -6.73 -18.56
C GLN A 510 39.93 -6.71 -20.09
N PRO A 511 39.35 -5.65 -20.66
CA PRO A 511 39.21 -5.53 -22.10
C PRO A 511 40.57 -5.73 -22.77
N ASP A 512 40.62 -6.52 -23.84
CA ASP A 512 41.84 -6.72 -24.61
C ASP A 512 42.22 -5.41 -25.31
N LEU A 513 43.07 -4.63 -24.64
CA LEU A 513 43.59 -3.37 -25.15
C LEU A 513 44.68 -3.57 -26.21
N SER A 514 45.05 -4.81 -26.56
CA SER A 514 46.17 -5.07 -27.47
C SER A 514 45.94 -4.56 -28.89
N ARG A 515 44.68 -4.47 -29.35
CA ARG A 515 44.35 -3.84 -30.64
C ARG A 515 44.45 -2.32 -30.56
N GLY A 516 43.97 -1.70 -29.48
CA GLY A 516 44.10 -0.26 -29.25
C GLY A 516 45.56 0.17 -29.15
N ALA A 517 46.36 -0.58 -28.39
CA ALA A 517 47.80 -0.41 -28.30
C ALA A 517 48.48 -0.58 -29.67
N TYR A 518 48.11 -1.60 -30.45
CA TYR A 518 48.63 -1.78 -31.81
C TYR A 518 48.31 -0.58 -32.72
N ILE A 519 47.08 -0.08 -32.69
CA ILE A 519 46.67 1.09 -33.48
C ILE A 519 47.50 2.31 -33.08
N ILE A 520 47.67 2.56 -31.78
CA ILE A 520 48.45 3.71 -31.29
C ILE A 520 49.92 3.58 -31.69
N ASP A 521 50.52 2.41 -31.51
CA ASP A 521 51.95 2.18 -31.75
C ASP A 521 52.33 2.13 -33.24
N HIS A 522 51.40 1.77 -34.13
CA HIS A 522 51.69 1.50 -35.54
C HIS A 522 51.02 2.50 -36.50
N SER A 523 50.21 3.43 -35.98
CA SER A 523 49.66 4.53 -36.78
C SER A 523 50.57 5.75 -36.75
N THR A 524 50.50 6.56 -37.80
CA THR A 524 51.18 7.86 -37.89
C THR A 524 50.14 8.95 -38.20
N GLU A 525 50.57 10.21 -38.23
CA GLU A 525 49.72 11.37 -38.54
C GLU A 525 49.00 11.28 -39.90
N THR A 526 49.45 10.40 -40.79
CA THR A 526 48.90 10.23 -42.14
C THR A 526 48.43 8.81 -42.45
N LEU A 527 48.60 7.87 -41.51
CA LEU A 527 48.38 6.44 -41.72
C LEU A 527 47.75 5.81 -40.47
N LEU A 528 46.56 5.22 -40.61
CA LEU A 528 45.95 4.39 -39.59
C LEU A 528 46.32 2.92 -39.86
N ALA A 529 47.07 2.31 -38.95
CA ALA A 529 47.33 0.88 -38.95
C ALA A 529 46.42 0.18 -37.92
N ASP A 530 45.78 -0.91 -38.32
CA ASP A 530 44.82 -1.63 -37.49
C ASP A 530 45.05 -3.15 -37.59
N ARG A 531 44.76 -3.86 -36.51
CA ARG A 531 44.88 -5.32 -36.41
C ARG A 531 43.54 -5.92 -36.00
N VAL A 532 42.93 -6.67 -36.91
CA VAL A 532 41.61 -7.31 -36.70
C VAL A 532 41.80 -8.81 -36.54
N ARG A 533 41.17 -9.40 -35.53
CA ARG A 533 41.22 -10.85 -35.30
C ARG A 533 40.23 -11.56 -36.23
N SER A 534 40.72 -12.53 -36.98
CA SER A 534 39.96 -13.40 -37.86
C SER A 534 39.23 -14.50 -37.08
N ALA A 535 38.23 -15.13 -37.68
CA ALA A 535 37.43 -16.19 -37.05
C ALA A 535 38.24 -17.45 -36.67
N ASP A 536 39.39 -17.67 -37.30
CA ASP A 536 40.34 -18.74 -37.01
C ASP A 536 41.36 -18.38 -35.91
N GLY A 537 41.23 -17.19 -35.31
CA GLY A 537 42.13 -16.69 -34.28
C GLY A 537 43.41 -16.02 -34.78
N SER A 538 43.64 -16.00 -36.10
CA SER A 538 44.74 -15.25 -36.73
C SER A 538 44.47 -13.74 -36.73
N TYR A 539 45.50 -12.93 -36.99
CA TYR A 539 45.36 -11.47 -37.07
C TYR A 539 45.58 -10.98 -38.51
N ASN A 540 44.61 -10.23 -39.01
CA ASN A 540 44.70 -9.49 -40.25
C ASN A 540 45.12 -8.05 -39.98
N LEU A 541 46.22 -7.63 -40.61
CA LEU A 541 46.73 -6.27 -40.51
C LEU A 541 46.21 -5.43 -41.68
N THR A 542 45.74 -4.22 -41.38
CA THR A 542 45.25 -3.28 -42.39
C THR A 542 45.88 -1.91 -42.20
N THR A 543 46.10 -1.20 -43.29
CA THR A 543 46.62 0.18 -43.27
C THR A 543 45.76 1.06 -44.16
N ARG A 544 45.43 2.26 -43.70
CA ARG A 544 44.65 3.25 -44.45
C ARG A 544 45.24 4.64 -44.30
N ASN A 545 45.37 5.38 -45.40
CA ASN A 545 45.79 6.77 -45.34
C ASN A 545 44.62 7.64 -44.87
N PHE A 546 44.91 8.62 -44.02
CA PHE A 546 43.96 9.66 -43.66
C PHE A 546 44.67 11.02 -43.59
N ALA A 547 43.93 12.10 -43.79
CA ALA A 547 44.43 13.46 -43.63
C ALA A 547 43.55 14.17 -42.61
N LEU A 548 44.17 14.71 -41.56
CA LEU A 548 43.48 15.63 -40.66
C LEU A 548 43.29 16.97 -41.38
N PRO A 549 42.10 17.59 -41.32
CA PRO A 549 41.91 18.95 -41.81
C PRO A 549 42.87 19.90 -41.09
N ASP A 550 43.50 20.83 -41.83
CA ASP A 550 44.39 21.84 -41.27
C ASP A 550 43.65 22.64 -40.19
N ARG A 551 44.06 22.43 -38.93
CA ARG A 551 43.56 23.20 -37.79
C ARG A 551 44.61 24.25 -37.48
N GLY A 552 44.46 25.43 -38.08
CA GLY A 552 45.30 26.58 -37.78
C GLY A 552 45.46 26.81 -36.27
N SER A 553 46.61 27.36 -35.86
CA SER A 553 46.92 27.62 -34.45
C SER A 553 46.04 28.71 -33.86
N VAL A 554 45.32 28.40 -32.78
CA VAL A 554 44.65 29.39 -31.93
C VAL A 554 45.51 29.67 -30.70
N ASN A 555 45.58 30.93 -30.26
CA ASN A 555 46.32 31.32 -29.07
C ASN A 555 45.65 30.74 -27.81
N ALA A 556 46.46 30.35 -26.81
CA ALA A 556 46.05 29.56 -25.65
C ALA A 556 45.11 30.29 -24.65
N CYS A 557 44.99 31.62 -24.73
CA CYS A 557 44.10 32.42 -23.88
C CYS A 557 43.74 33.74 -24.58
N GLU A 558 42.65 34.37 -24.15
CA GLU A 558 42.36 35.78 -24.48
C GLU A 558 43.05 36.68 -23.43
N PRO A 559 43.89 37.64 -23.84
CA PRO A 559 44.57 38.53 -22.90
C PRO A 559 43.55 39.49 -22.25
N ILE A 560 43.52 39.51 -20.92
CA ILE A 560 42.66 40.39 -20.12
C ILE A 560 43.50 41.23 -19.16
N CYS A 561 42.93 42.33 -18.68
CA CYS A 561 43.51 43.18 -17.64
C CYS A 561 42.52 43.39 -16.49
N LYS A 562 43.04 43.65 -15.28
CA LYS A 562 42.27 43.90 -14.06
C LYS A 562 42.42 45.35 -13.65
N THR A 563 41.31 46.05 -13.50
CA THR A 563 41.24 47.43 -12.99
C THR A 563 40.44 47.47 -11.70
N ARG A 564 40.51 48.58 -10.95
CA ARG A 564 39.69 48.81 -9.77
C ARG A 564 39.07 50.21 -9.78
N LYS A 565 37.88 50.35 -9.22
CA LYS A 565 37.21 51.64 -9.04
C LYS A 565 36.83 51.84 -7.57
N ALA A 566 37.12 53.03 -7.04
CA ALA A 566 36.72 53.36 -5.68
C ALA A 566 35.20 53.51 -5.60
N MET A 567 34.57 52.80 -4.67
CA MET A 567 33.14 52.87 -4.40
C MET A 567 32.92 53.24 -2.93
N VAL A 568 32.02 54.17 -2.66
CA VAL A 568 31.59 54.49 -1.30
C VAL A 568 30.48 53.52 -0.90
N ASN A 569 30.56 52.92 0.28
CA ASN A 569 29.55 51.99 0.75
C ASN A 569 28.23 52.71 1.08
N THR A 570 27.30 52.72 0.13
CA THR A 570 25.97 53.33 0.25
C THR A 570 24.87 52.34 0.63
N ALA A 571 25.21 51.12 1.07
CA ALA A 571 24.21 50.14 1.48
C ALA A 571 23.40 50.65 2.69
N ALA A 572 22.13 50.25 2.79
CA ALA A 572 21.22 50.67 3.85
C ALA A 572 21.08 49.56 4.90
N ALA A 573 21.28 49.90 6.17
CA ALA A 573 20.94 49.08 7.32
C ALA A 573 19.76 49.75 8.09
N PRO A 574 19.06 49.04 8.99
CA PRO A 574 17.95 49.62 9.77
C PRO A 574 18.33 50.89 10.55
N ASP A 575 19.62 51.08 10.81
CA ASP A 575 20.21 52.15 11.61
C ASP A 575 20.91 53.24 10.74
N GLY A 576 20.65 53.26 9.43
CA GLY A 576 21.19 54.24 8.47
C GLY A 576 22.13 53.65 7.40
N VAL A 577 22.81 54.52 6.64
CA VAL A 577 23.76 54.11 5.59
C VAL A 577 25.00 53.48 6.22
N THR A 578 25.36 52.26 5.80
CA THR A 578 26.40 51.45 6.43
C THR A 578 27.77 52.12 6.40
N GLY A 579 28.07 52.90 5.35
CA GLY A 579 29.30 53.69 5.25
C GLY A 579 29.49 54.73 6.36
N ALA A 580 28.41 55.23 6.99
CA ALA A 580 28.51 56.20 8.10
C ALA A 580 29.07 55.57 9.39
N LYS A 581 29.10 54.24 9.49
CA LYS A 581 29.65 53.49 10.63
C LYS A 581 31.00 52.84 10.34
N GLN A 582 31.58 53.07 9.16
CA GLN A 582 32.89 52.52 8.77
C GLN A 582 33.99 53.58 8.94
N THR A 583 35.13 53.21 9.53
CA THR A 583 36.29 54.09 9.72
C THR A 583 36.91 54.54 8.38
N SER A 584 36.74 53.75 7.33
CA SER A 584 37.07 54.06 5.94
C SER A 584 35.97 53.49 5.03
N PRO A 585 35.03 54.32 4.54
CA PRO A 585 33.86 53.83 3.80
C PRO A 585 34.13 53.53 2.32
N THR A 586 35.37 53.67 1.86
CA THR A 586 35.78 53.38 0.48
C THR A 586 36.13 51.90 0.30
N GLY A 587 35.30 51.19 -0.45
CA GLY A 587 35.59 49.88 -1.02
C GLY A 587 36.13 49.97 -2.45
N TRP A 588 36.58 48.85 -3.01
CA TRP A 588 37.08 48.75 -4.39
C TRP A 588 36.27 47.70 -5.15
N ASP A 589 35.69 48.09 -6.28
CA ASP A 589 35.16 47.15 -7.26
C ASP A 589 36.26 46.82 -8.26
N TYR A 590 36.55 45.53 -8.44
CA TYR A 590 37.48 45.05 -9.45
C TYR A 590 36.75 44.71 -10.74
N VAL A 591 37.23 45.25 -11.86
CA VAL A 591 36.64 45.06 -13.19
C VAL A 591 37.67 44.41 -14.10
N TYR A 592 37.24 43.48 -14.96
CA TYR A 592 38.09 42.81 -15.92
C TYR A 592 37.72 43.25 -17.33
N HIS A 593 38.72 43.65 -18.12
CA HIS A 593 38.54 44.06 -19.50
C HIS A 593 39.32 43.16 -20.45
N ALA A 594 38.74 42.86 -21.61
CA ALA A 594 39.47 42.29 -22.73
C ALA A 594 40.47 43.32 -23.26
N CYS A 595 41.70 42.88 -23.50
CA CYS A 595 42.74 43.76 -24.01
C CYS A 595 42.55 44.05 -25.50
N GLN A 596 42.78 45.30 -25.87
CA GLN A 596 42.72 45.73 -27.27
C GLN A 596 44.01 45.40 -28.01
N ASP A 597 43.98 45.59 -29.33
CA ASP A 597 45.15 45.46 -30.20
C ASP A 597 46.34 46.24 -29.64
N SER A 598 47.52 45.61 -29.62
CA SER A 598 48.76 46.12 -28.99
C SER A 598 48.84 46.01 -27.46
N ASN A 599 48.04 45.13 -26.85
CA ASN A 599 48.13 44.77 -25.43
C ASN A 599 47.79 45.94 -24.47
N VAL A 600 46.86 46.79 -24.90
CA VAL A 600 46.38 47.96 -24.15
C VAL A 600 45.09 47.62 -23.43
N CYS A 601 45.04 47.93 -22.13
CA CYS A 601 43.86 47.73 -21.30
C CYS A 601 42.90 48.93 -21.41
N PRO A 602 41.63 48.73 -21.81
CA PRO A 602 40.67 49.82 -21.92
C PRO A 602 40.02 50.14 -20.57
N ALA A 603 40.80 50.68 -19.63
CA ALA A 603 40.29 51.07 -18.31
C ALA A 603 39.18 52.13 -18.43
N GLY A 604 38.07 51.92 -17.71
CA GLY A 604 36.94 52.85 -17.67
C GLY A 604 37.24 54.16 -16.93
N GLU A 605 36.36 55.16 -17.05
CA GLU A 605 36.53 56.44 -16.38
C GLU A 605 36.52 56.28 -14.84
N GLY A 606 37.61 56.72 -14.21
CA GLY A 606 37.83 56.59 -12.76
C GLY A 606 38.31 55.21 -12.32
N GLU A 607 38.68 54.32 -13.25
CA GLU A 607 39.33 53.04 -12.94
C GLU A 607 40.85 53.17 -12.89
N GLU A 608 41.47 52.53 -11.91
CA GLU A 608 42.92 52.39 -11.77
C GLU A 608 43.37 51.01 -12.22
N MET A 609 44.52 50.94 -12.90
CA MET A 609 45.11 49.66 -13.30
C MET A 609 45.60 48.88 -12.07
N VAL A 610 45.19 47.63 -11.95
CA VAL A 610 45.70 46.70 -10.93
C VAL A 610 46.68 45.72 -11.58
N GLN A 611 46.31 45.15 -12.73
CA GLN A 611 47.14 44.21 -13.48
C GLN A 611 46.96 44.41 -14.99
N GLY A 612 48.08 44.55 -15.70
CA GLY A 612 48.10 44.75 -17.15
C GLY A 612 47.75 43.50 -17.96
N CYS A 613 47.68 43.67 -19.29
CA CYS A 613 47.22 42.65 -20.23
C CYS A 613 48.06 41.37 -20.24
N GLY A 614 47.41 40.24 -19.96
CA GLY A 614 48.01 38.90 -20.04
C GLY A 614 46.99 37.79 -19.81
N CYS A 615 47.46 36.54 -19.76
CA CYS A 615 46.63 35.43 -19.27
C CYS A 615 46.56 35.52 -17.74
N ILE A 616 45.54 36.19 -17.20
CA ILE A 616 45.35 36.34 -15.75
C ILE A 616 44.56 35.12 -15.22
N ASP A 617 45.06 34.51 -14.14
CA ASP A 617 44.39 33.41 -13.42
C ASP A 617 44.07 33.83 -11.97
N ASP A 618 42.84 34.31 -11.76
CA ASP A 618 42.32 34.70 -10.44
C ASP A 618 41.38 33.61 -9.84
N PHE A 619 41.46 32.37 -10.34
CA PHE A 619 40.68 31.25 -9.83
C PHE A 619 40.86 31.00 -8.31
N PRO A 620 42.07 31.12 -7.74
CA PRO A 620 42.25 30.98 -6.28
C PRO A 620 41.48 32.04 -5.48
N GLU A 621 41.40 33.29 -5.97
CA GLU A 621 40.71 34.39 -5.30
C GLU A 621 39.18 34.19 -5.34
N ALA A 622 38.65 33.75 -6.48
CA ALA A 622 37.25 33.37 -6.63
C ALA A 622 36.86 32.18 -5.73
N ALA A 623 37.72 31.16 -5.62
CA ALA A 623 37.49 30.00 -4.76
C ALA A 623 37.41 30.40 -3.27
N VAL A 624 38.27 31.31 -2.83
CA VAL A 624 38.26 31.84 -1.45
C VAL A 624 36.98 32.66 -1.18
N MET A 625 36.55 33.51 -2.11
CA MET A 625 35.29 34.25 -1.96
C MET A 625 34.08 33.33 -1.86
N MET A 626 33.98 32.33 -2.73
CA MET A 626 32.88 31.35 -2.71
C MET A 626 32.86 30.53 -1.42
N GLN A 627 34.03 30.15 -0.89
CA GLN A 627 34.12 29.45 0.38
C GLN A 627 33.75 30.33 1.57
N THR A 628 34.06 31.63 1.52
CA THR A 628 33.68 32.61 2.54
C THR A 628 32.15 32.82 2.57
N VAL A 629 31.52 32.94 1.39
CA VAL A 629 30.04 33.01 1.28
C VAL A 629 29.39 31.72 1.79
N ARG A 630 29.96 30.55 1.48
CA ARG A 630 29.47 29.25 1.99
C ARG A 630 29.56 29.17 3.53
N LEU A 631 30.65 29.64 4.14
CA LEU A 631 30.80 29.66 5.60
C LEU A 631 29.86 30.68 6.26
N GLY A 632 29.70 31.88 5.69
CA GLY A 632 28.74 32.88 6.19
C GLY A 632 27.28 32.45 6.04
N GLY A 633 26.96 31.71 4.98
CA GLY A 633 25.63 31.11 4.79
C GLY A 633 25.30 30.03 5.83
N ALA A 634 26.29 29.30 6.33
CA ALA A 634 26.10 28.30 7.38
C ALA A 634 25.77 28.94 8.75
N ASP A 635 26.35 30.11 9.05
CA ASP A 635 26.08 30.85 10.29
C ASP A 635 24.67 31.49 10.32
N LEU A 636 24.12 31.88 9.16
CA LEU A 636 22.77 32.45 9.05
C LEU A 636 21.63 31.43 9.30
N VAL A 637 21.92 30.13 9.26
CA VAL A 637 20.93 29.05 9.50
C VAL A 637 20.60 28.90 10.99
N CYS A 638 21.43 29.42 11.90
CA CYS A 638 21.19 29.33 13.35
C CYS A 638 20.13 30.31 13.90
N THR A 639 19.52 31.16 13.08
CA THR A 639 18.55 32.19 13.54
C THR A 639 17.10 31.99 13.07
N SER A 640 16.77 30.91 12.35
CA SER A 640 15.41 30.72 11.79
C SER A 640 14.47 29.82 12.60
N SER A 641 14.79 29.50 13.87
CA SER A 641 13.78 28.94 14.78
C SER A 641 12.98 30.08 15.43
N VAL A 642 11.83 30.38 14.82
CA VAL A 642 10.76 31.15 15.46
C VAL A 642 10.36 30.44 16.77
N ARG A 643 10.33 31.22 17.86
CA ARG A 643 9.89 30.81 19.20
C ARG A 643 8.41 30.47 19.25
#